data_AF-A0A945LEB3-F1
#
_entry.id   AF-A0A945LEB3-F1
#
_cell.length_a   1.000
_cell.length_b   1.000
_cell.length_c   1.000
_cell.angle_alpha   90.00
_cell.angle_beta   90.00
_cell.angle_gamma   90.00
#
_symmetry.space_group_name_H-M   'P 1'
#
loop_
_entity.id
_entity.type
_entity.pdbx_description
1 polymer ?
#
loop_
_entity_poly.entity_id
_entity_poly.type
_entity_poly.pdbx_seq_one_letter_code
_entity_poly.pdbx_strand_id
1 'polypeptide(L)'
;MPEFSSASIQLLSGFMLLPILIFVFHFVFGIELRLSVFAIVGIGAACFVRAAYKFRMSHDKFWVISHPIVSISAIIVAIAAAQGGVEYYMYLSDDFKRWTGIAKQVHAFGVFEPLAIFQTTPAYTPGWPLIIGAPSILSGTFDPGQAALLPMIMHLSLIGILFDMMATYLREKAGLSKTRSYVLSWVFILSLLMVEASGQVVTRSLMSEPPQVYGMTAVILLCLISSMYRAVAQRIAIHIGIILTALYLIKVTALSLVPALLAFITLFAWTEIRRAGISPGLRLATSMAGRYFAGTVIILILWKVLGPLPIVAHHANPSMLLAPERLMHLFSDASVTTTKDWLQTLWAWLSTYKSPLTIVSVAGLVWASWSRRYLPVVIIIILFIAAYVGAQVLYQVEFWGSYINSVPRFNRVGVRAIHVIGLLLFAFRFIEFTADRQLPIFELGFRNTAMKILLGSLMAALCGWQIYISHYRFEDLRTRSLHRLMPMMRELTADALAVRKIIDRAPEHRHRIVFLNDNGHSDDSSLVFYHLIDTEFGAGPPTFILDTPPFTWRFGDKRALAELPMLMLNGNIDQIDIIWPFRLNDAHRKVLGRLDLPPACKSQLDQHILIAKQRSKGHFECLRKPAVADNTPVRRLGLN
;
A
#
# COMPACT_ATOMS: atom_id res chain seq x y z
N MET A 1 26.31 20.08 -16.29
CA MET A 1 26.06 19.28 -15.06
C MET A 1 25.01 18.25 -15.41
N PRO A 2 25.09 16.98 -14.96
CA PRO A 2 23.97 16.08 -15.17
C PRO A 2 22.78 16.68 -14.40
N GLU A 3 21.69 16.97 -15.11
CA GLU A 3 20.45 17.53 -14.56
C GLU A 3 19.73 16.50 -13.67
N PHE A 4 20.38 16.07 -12.59
CA PHE A 4 19.82 15.12 -11.63
C PHE A 4 18.91 15.79 -10.60
N SER A 5 18.17 16.83 -11.01
CA SER A 5 16.92 17.24 -10.35
C SER A 5 15.74 16.70 -11.16
N SER A 6 15.72 15.38 -11.36
CA SER A 6 14.82 14.78 -12.33
C SER A 6 13.36 14.95 -11.90
N ALA A 7 12.49 15.16 -12.88
CA ALA A 7 11.04 15.29 -12.68
C ALA A 7 10.49 14.11 -11.86
N SER A 8 11.13 12.94 -11.94
CA SER A 8 10.83 11.72 -11.18
C SER A 8 10.97 11.89 -9.67
N ILE A 9 12.07 12.51 -9.21
CA ILE A 9 12.29 12.77 -7.78
C ILE A 9 11.29 13.81 -7.27
N GLN A 10 11.03 14.85 -8.06
CA GLN A 10 10.07 15.90 -7.72
C GLN A 10 8.64 15.37 -7.66
N LEU A 11 8.23 14.50 -8.59
CA LEU A 11 6.92 13.87 -8.57
C LEU A 11 6.74 13.00 -7.33
N LEU A 12 7.74 12.17 -6.99
CA LEU A 12 7.67 11.32 -5.80
C LEU A 12 7.56 12.15 -4.52
N SER A 13 8.45 13.13 -4.34
CA SER A 13 8.42 13.98 -3.14
C SER A 13 7.17 14.84 -3.08
N GLY A 14 6.70 15.36 -4.22
CA GLY A 14 5.45 16.13 -4.31
C GLY A 14 4.24 15.31 -3.91
N PHE A 15 4.13 14.07 -4.40
CA PHE A 15 3.10 13.14 -3.98
C PHE A 15 3.20 12.80 -2.48
N MET A 16 4.42 12.59 -1.97
CA MET A 16 4.68 12.32 -0.55
C MET A 16 4.40 13.51 0.38
N LEU A 17 4.35 14.73 -0.14
CA LEU A 17 3.89 15.88 0.65
C LEU A 17 2.40 15.81 0.95
N LEU A 18 1.58 15.16 0.13
CA LEU A 18 0.14 15.07 0.31
C LEU A 18 -0.28 14.55 1.71
N PRO A 19 0.16 13.38 2.19
CA PRO A 19 -0.20 12.93 3.55
C PRO A 19 0.32 13.85 4.65
N ILE A 20 1.50 14.45 4.47
CA ILE A 20 2.11 15.35 5.46
C ILE A 20 1.28 16.62 5.56
N LEU A 21 0.94 17.23 4.43
CA LEU A 21 0.18 18.48 4.38
C LEU A 21 -1.26 18.29 4.82
N ILE A 22 -1.94 17.21 4.42
CA ILE A 22 -3.29 16.92 4.92
C ILE A 22 -3.25 16.74 6.44
N PHE A 23 -2.30 15.96 6.96
CA PHE A 23 -2.14 15.78 8.40
C PHE A 23 -1.88 17.11 9.12
N VAL A 24 -0.94 17.92 8.64
CA VAL A 24 -0.61 19.19 9.30
C VAL A 24 -1.75 20.21 9.21
N PHE A 25 -2.32 20.45 8.02
CA PHE A 25 -3.37 21.46 7.85
C PHE A 25 -4.67 21.06 8.55
N HIS A 26 -5.12 19.82 8.35
CA HIS A 26 -6.38 19.40 8.93
C HIS A 26 -6.24 19.04 10.41
N PHE A 27 -5.33 18.11 10.73
CA PHE A 27 -5.28 17.51 12.07
C PHE A 27 -4.51 18.36 13.09
N VAL A 28 -3.46 19.07 12.67
CA VAL A 28 -2.65 19.91 13.60
C VAL A 28 -3.22 21.32 13.70
N PHE A 29 -3.56 21.95 12.57
CA PHE A 29 -4.09 23.31 12.56
C PHE A 29 -5.63 23.41 12.64
N GLY A 30 -6.34 22.29 12.57
CA GLY A 30 -7.80 22.27 12.68
C GLY A 30 -8.53 22.89 11.48
N ILE A 31 -7.86 23.04 10.33
CA ILE A 31 -8.52 23.52 9.10
C ILE A 31 -9.49 22.45 8.63
N GLU A 32 -10.66 22.83 8.12
CA GLU A 32 -11.64 21.88 7.56
C GLU A 32 -10.97 20.92 6.55
N LEU A 33 -11.30 19.63 6.63
CA LEU A 33 -10.66 18.59 5.83
C LEU A 33 -10.81 18.86 4.33
N ARG A 34 -12.01 19.27 3.91
CA ARG A 34 -12.30 19.59 2.51
C ARG A 34 -11.43 20.74 2.02
N LEU A 35 -11.40 21.86 2.75
CA LEU A 35 -10.56 23.02 2.42
C LEU A 35 -9.07 22.66 2.34
N SER A 36 -8.58 21.84 3.28
CA SER A 36 -7.20 21.37 3.29
C SER A 36 -6.85 20.60 2.01
N VAL A 37 -7.71 19.65 1.60
CA VAL A 37 -7.51 18.86 0.37
C VAL A 37 -7.59 19.74 -0.88
N PHE A 38 -8.59 20.63 -0.98
CA PHE A 38 -8.75 21.56 -2.11
C PHE A 38 -7.55 22.50 -2.24
N ALA A 39 -7.04 23.06 -1.15
CA ALA A 39 -5.88 23.95 -1.17
C ALA A 39 -4.62 23.24 -1.67
N ILE A 40 -4.34 22.03 -1.16
CA ILE A 40 -3.17 21.24 -1.57
C ILE A 40 -3.25 20.86 -3.05
N VAL A 41 -4.42 20.38 -3.49
CA VAL A 41 -4.65 19.99 -4.89
C VAL A 41 -4.60 21.21 -5.81
N GLY A 42 -5.14 22.36 -5.39
CA GLY A 42 -5.04 23.62 -6.12
C GLY A 42 -3.60 24.10 -6.33
N ILE A 43 -2.76 24.01 -5.29
CA ILE A 43 -1.31 24.27 -5.40
C ILE A 43 -0.66 23.28 -6.37
N GLY A 44 -1.02 22.00 -6.28
CA GLY A 44 -0.55 20.96 -7.22
C GLY A 44 -0.92 21.27 -8.67
N ALA A 45 -2.16 21.67 -8.92
CA ALA A 45 -2.67 22.06 -10.24
C ALA A 45 -1.93 23.29 -10.78
N ALA A 46 -1.71 24.33 -9.97
CA ALA A 46 -0.93 25.50 -10.36
C ALA A 46 0.53 25.13 -10.73
N CYS A 47 1.16 24.25 -9.94
CA CYS A 47 2.48 23.72 -10.25
C CYS A 47 2.49 22.92 -11.57
N PHE A 48 1.45 22.11 -11.82
CA PHE A 48 1.30 21.36 -13.07
C PHE A 48 1.13 22.29 -14.28
N VAL A 49 0.28 23.31 -14.19
CA VAL A 49 0.10 24.33 -15.25
C VAL A 49 1.43 25.02 -15.56
N ARG A 50 2.19 25.40 -14.53
CA ARG A 50 3.53 25.99 -14.71
C ARG A 50 4.50 25.01 -15.38
N ALA A 51 4.46 23.74 -15.02
CA ALA A 51 5.30 22.71 -15.65
C ALA A 51 4.91 22.48 -17.12
N ALA A 52 3.62 22.45 -17.44
CA ALA A 52 3.11 22.34 -18.80
C ALA A 52 3.51 23.55 -19.67
N TYR A 53 3.46 24.76 -19.11
CA TYR A 53 3.95 25.96 -19.78
C TYR A 53 5.45 25.88 -20.10
N LYS A 54 6.27 25.45 -19.13
CA LYS A 54 7.71 25.23 -19.38
C LYS A 54 7.96 24.15 -20.43
N PHE A 55 7.19 23.07 -20.41
CA PHE A 55 7.27 22.00 -21.40
C PHE A 55 6.96 22.50 -22.81
N ARG A 56 5.93 23.34 -22.98
CA ARG A 56 5.58 23.96 -24.27
C ARG A 56 6.76 24.73 -24.88
N MET A 57 7.55 25.39 -24.03
CA MET A 57 8.72 26.19 -24.40
C MET A 57 10.01 25.37 -24.58
N SER A 58 10.00 24.08 -24.22
CA SER A 58 11.17 23.21 -24.35
C SER A 58 11.41 22.80 -25.80
N HIS A 59 12.69 22.76 -26.19
CA HIS A 59 13.13 22.25 -27.49
C HIS A 59 13.23 20.71 -27.51
N ASP A 60 13.26 20.07 -26.32
CA ASP A 60 13.46 18.64 -26.13
C ASP A 60 12.14 17.86 -25.94
N LYS A 61 11.08 18.23 -26.66
CA LYS A 61 9.71 17.69 -26.46
C LYS A 61 9.63 16.17 -26.56
N PHE A 62 10.30 15.60 -27.56
CA PHE A 62 10.34 14.15 -27.77
C PHE A 62 10.86 13.41 -26.52
N TRP A 63 11.94 13.88 -25.92
CA TRP A 63 12.57 13.23 -24.77
C TRP A 63 11.67 13.25 -23.54
N VAL A 64 10.97 14.36 -23.31
CA VAL A 64 10.03 14.48 -22.20
C VAL A 64 8.80 13.57 -22.39
N ILE A 65 8.22 13.54 -23.60
CA ILE A 65 7.07 12.65 -23.90
C ILE A 65 7.50 11.18 -23.80
N SER A 66 8.70 10.85 -24.26
CA SER A 66 9.27 9.50 -24.19
C SER A 66 9.69 9.07 -22.79
N HIS A 67 9.58 9.93 -21.78
CA HIS A 67 9.94 9.57 -20.41
C HIS A 67 8.90 8.59 -19.83
N PRO A 68 9.29 7.58 -19.02
CA PRO A 68 8.35 6.57 -18.51
C PRO A 68 7.18 7.14 -17.72
N ILE A 69 7.40 8.21 -16.95
CA ILE A 69 6.33 8.87 -16.19
C ILE A 69 5.22 9.36 -17.11
N VAL A 70 5.56 9.97 -18.25
CA VAL A 70 4.57 10.56 -19.17
C VAL A 70 3.92 9.47 -20.01
N SER A 71 4.75 8.67 -20.69
CA SER A 71 4.29 7.64 -21.63
C SER A 71 3.48 6.52 -20.97
N ILE A 72 3.93 5.96 -19.84
CA ILE A 72 3.18 4.92 -19.14
C ILE A 72 1.89 5.49 -18.55
N SER A 73 1.92 6.71 -17.97
CA SER A 73 0.69 7.35 -17.49
C SER A 73 -0.34 7.51 -18.61
N ALA A 74 0.08 7.99 -19.79
CA ALA A 74 -0.80 8.15 -20.93
C ALA A 74 -1.42 6.81 -21.38
N ILE A 75 -0.61 5.74 -21.44
CA ILE A 75 -1.09 4.39 -21.78
C ILE A 75 -2.10 3.89 -20.74
N ILE A 76 -1.80 4.03 -19.45
CA ILE A 76 -2.71 3.57 -18.38
C ILE A 76 -4.02 4.35 -18.38
N VAL A 77 -3.97 5.68 -18.56
CA VAL A 77 -5.18 6.51 -18.68
C VAL A 77 -5.99 6.10 -19.92
N ALA A 78 -5.35 5.82 -21.05
CA ALA A 78 -6.04 5.33 -22.24
C ALA A 78 -6.71 3.97 -22.02
N ILE A 79 -6.06 3.04 -21.32
CA ILE A 79 -6.64 1.74 -20.95
C ILE A 79 -7.84 1.92 -20.03
N ALA A 80 -7.71 2.75 -18.98
CA ALA A 80 -8.80 3.03 -18.06
C ALA A 80 -10.00 3.66 -18.78
N ALA A 81 -9.76 4.65 -19.65
CA ALA A 81 -10.80 5.28 -20.46
C ALA A 81 -11.49 4.26 -21.39
N ALA A 82 -10.73 3.37 -22.04
CA ALA A 82 -11.26 2.33 -22.92
C ALA A 82 -12.12 1.27 -22.17
N GLN A 83 -11.94 1.14 -20.85
CA GLN A 83 -12.73 0.23 -20.01
C GLN A 83 -13.90 0.91 -19.28
N GLY A 84 -14.14 2.21 -19.52
CA GLY A 84 -15.23 2.97 -18.90
C GLY A 84 -14.87 3.58 -17.53
N GLY A 85 -13.59 3.59 -17.15
CA GLY A 85 -13.10 4.13 -15.89
C GLY A 85 -12.32 3.11 -15.07
N VAL A 86 -12.10 3.43 -13.79
CA VAL A 86 -11.40 2.56 -12.85
C VAL A 86 -12.36 2.16 -11.75
N GLU A 87 -12.76 0.91 -11.74
CA GLU A 87 -13.53 0.32 -10.65
C GLU A 87 -12.62 -0.48 -9.73
N TYR A 88 -12.90 -0.43 -8.42
CA TYR A 88 -12.10 -1.13 -7.42
C TYR A 88 -12.99 -1.90 -6.45
N TYR A 89 -12.93 -3.22 -6.54
CA TYR A 89 -13.54 -4.11 -5.57
C TYR A 89 -12.51 -4.54 -4.52
N MET A 90 -12.80 -4.25 -3.25
CA MET A 90 -11.97 -4.65 -2.10
C MET A 90 -12.10 -6.14 -1.85
N TYR A 91 -11.00 -6.82 -1.52
CA TYR A 91 -11.03 -8.27 -1.25
C TYR A 91 -10.13 -8.73 -0.09
N LEU A 92 -9.16 -7.91 0.31
CA LEU A 92 -8.29 -8.22 1.45
C LEU A 92 -8.89 -7.61 2.71
N SER A 93 -8.87 -8.35 3.82
CA SER A 93 -9.50 -7.87 5.04
C SER A 93 -8.88 -6.60 5.60
N ASP A 94 -7.56 -6.49 5.59
CA ASP A 94 -6.86 -5.25 5.97
C ASP A 94 -7.25 -4.05 5.09
N ASP A 95 -7.67 -4.27 3.84
CA ASP A 95 -8.07 -3.20 2.91
C ASP A 95 -9.32 -2.50 3.43
N PHE A 96 -10.43 -3.23 3.55
CA PHE A 96 -11.70 -2.68 4.02
C PHE A 96 -11.75 -2.47 5.54
N LYS A 97 -10.91 -3.16 6.34
CA LYS A 97 -10.81 -2.92 7.80
C LYS A 97 -10.01 -1.68 8.16
N ARG A 98 -8.86 -1.47 7.51
CA ARG A 98 -7.86 -0.49 7.96
C ARG A 98 -7.62 0.63 6.96
N TRP A 99 -7.57 0.35 5.67
CA TRP A 99 -7.13 1.35 4.68
C TRP A 99 -8.32 2.10 4.08
N THR A 100 -9.12 1.44 3.25
CA THR A 100 -10.31 2.05 2.64
C THR A 100 -11.43 2.26 3.65
N GLY A 101 -11.57 1.41 4.66
CA GLY A 101 -12.59 1.57 5.69
C GLY A 101 -12.37 2.76 6.61
N ILE A 102 -11.12 3.04 7.01
CA ILE A 102 -10.82 4.27 7.73
C ILE A 102 -10.99 5.48 6.80
N ALA A 103 -10.52 5.40 5.55
CA ALA A 103 -10.69 6.48 4.58
C ALA A 103 -12.18 6.85 4.37
N LYS A 104 -13.06 5.85 4.28
CA LYS A 104 -14.50 6.04 4.13
C LYS A 104 -15.14 6.67 5.36
N GLN A 105 -14.74 6.26 6.58
CA GLN A 105 -15.21 6.90 7.81
C GLN A 105 -14.79 8.37 7.89
N VAL A 106 -13.53 8.67 7.59
CA VAL A 106 -13.02 10.06 7.59
C VAL A 106 -13.76 10.92 6.58
N HIS A 107 -14.04 10.37 5.40
CA HIS A 107 -14.82 11.04 4.36
C HIS A 107 -16.27 11.30 4.82
N ALA A 108 -16.95 10.27 5.32
CA ALA A 108 -18.33 10.37 5.78
C ALA A 108 -18.47 11.33 6.97
N PHE A 109 -17.49 11.37 7.88
CA PHE A 109 -17.55 12.26 9.05
C PHE A 109 -17.14 13.70 8.70
N GLY A 110 -16.47 13.90 7.56
CA GLY A 110 -15.91 15.20 7.17
C GLY A 110 -14.70 15.64 8.00
N VAL A 111 -14.23 14.79 8.92
CA VAL A 111 -13.14 15.07 9.86
C VAL A 111 -12.36 13.78 10.17
N PHE A 112 -11.05 13.90 10.37
CA PHE A 112 -10.23 12.84 10.93
C PHE A 112 -10.20 12.95 12.46
N GLU A 113 -11.08 12.20 13.12
CA GLU A 113 -11.12 12.08 14.58
C GLU A 113 -10.79 10.64 15.02
N PRO A 114 -9.57 10.37 15.53
CA PRO A 114 -9.12 9.02 15.84
C PRO A 114 -10.00 8.24 16.83
N LEU A 115 -10.63 8.94 17.77
CA LEU A 115 -11.48 8.35 18.81
C LEU A 115 -12.90 8.02 18.31
N ALA A 116 -13.34 8.70 17.24
CA ALA A 116 -14.64 8.45 16.62
C ALA A 116 -14.62 7.32 15.59
N ILE A 117 -13.47 6.71 15.31
CA ILE A 117 -13.39 5.58 14.36
C ILE A 117 -13.89 4.31 15.03
N PHE A 118 -15.06 3.82 14.58
CA PHE A 118 -15.89 2.88 15.35
C PHE A 118 -15.52 1.39 15.20
N GLN A 119 -14.84 0.98 14.12
CA GLN A 119 -14.63 -0.45 13.86
C GLN A 119 -13.21 -0.98 14.07
N THR A 120 -12.26 -0.07 14.11
CA THR A 120 -10.89 -0.39 14.41
C THR A 120 -10.30 0.83 15.07
N THR A 121 -9.76 0.70 16.28
CA THR A 121 -8.82 1.73 16.74
C THR A 121 -7.76 1.90 15.64
N PRO A 122 -7.38 3.16 15.32
CA PRO A 122 -6.31 3.42 14.35
C PRO A 122 -5.04 2.73 14.82
N ALA A 123 -4.86 1.48 14.39
CA ALA A 123 -3.70 0.69 14.73
C ALA A 123 -2.47 1.19 13.94
N TYR A 124 -2.68 2.02 12.94
CA TYR A 124 -1.65 2.59 12.08
C TYR A 124 -1.73 4.11 12.08
N THR A 125 -0.63 4.73 11.68
CA THR A 125 -0.58 6.15 11.35
C THR A 125 -1.55 6.49 10.20
N PRO A 126 -2.11 7.71 10.15
CA PRO A 126 -3.28 8.00 9.33
C PRO A 126 -2.97 8.38 7.88
N GLY A 127 -1.70 8.47 7.51
CA GLY A 127 -1.28 9.03 6.22
C GLY A 127 -1.86 8.28 5.03
N TRP A 128 -1.91 6.94 5.06
CA TRP A 128 -2.43 6.18 3.93
C TRP A 128 -3.95 6.30 3.74
N PRO A 129 -4.79 6.13 4.79
CA PRO A 129 -6.22 6.44 4.69
C PRO A 129 -6.52 7.87 4.22
N LEU A 130 -5.76 8.87 4.70
CA LEU A 130 -5.96 10.27 4.31
C LEU A 130 -5.71 10.50 2.80
N ILE A 131 -4.69 9.87 2.21
CA ILE A 131 -4.45 9.95 0.76
C ILE A 131 -5.53 9.17 -0.01
N ILE A 132 -5.94 7.99 0.46
CA ILE A 132 -7.01 7.21 -0.19
C ILE A 132 -8.31 8.02 -0.25
N GLY A 133 -8.68 8.71 0.82
CA GLY A 133 -9.90 9.52 0.88
C GLY A 133 -9.84 10.81 0.06
N ALA A 134 -8.65 11.36 -0.20
CA ALA A 134 -8.49 12.68 -0.81
C ALA A 134 -9.21 12.85 -2.17
N PRO A 135 -9.12 11.92 -3.15
CA PRO A 135 -9.90 12.01 -4.39
C PRO A 135 -11.41 12.11 -4.15
N SER A 136 -11.94 11.30 -3.23
CA SER A 136 -13.36 11.29 -2.90
C SER A 136 -13.84 12.53 -2.12
N ILE A 137 -12.94 13.17 -1.36
CA ILE A 137 -13.23 14.45 -0.69
C ILE A 137 -13.43 15.57 -1.74
N LEU A 138 -12.69 15.52 -2.85
CA LEU A 138 -12.86 16.48 -3.95
C LEU A 138 -14.18 16.24 -4.71
N SER A 139 -14.52 14.98 -4.98
CA SER A 139 -15.73 14.63 -5.74
C SER A 139 -17.01 14.68 -4.90
N GLY A 140 -16.91 14.62 -3.57
CA GLY A 140 -18.04 14.64 -2.65
C GLY A 140 -18.65 13.25 -2.37
N THR A 141 -18.24 12.22 -3.12
CA THR A 141 -18.72 10.84 -2.96
C THR A 141 -17.56 9.87 -2.83
N PHE A 142 -17.63 8.99 -1.84
CA PHE A 142 -16.63 7.96 -1.59
C PHE A 142 -16.68 6.86 -2.65
N ASP A 143 -15.61 6.77 -3.43
CA ASP A 143 -15.40 5.73 -4.43
C ASP A 143 -13.93 5.28 -4.40
N PRO A 144 -13.64 4.04 -3.95
CA PRO A 144 -12.27 3.55 -3.92
C PRO A 144 -11.65 3.39 -5.32
N GLY A 145 -12.44 3.37 -6.39
CA GLY A 145 -11.97 3.41 -7.78
C GLY A 145 -11.15 4.66 -8.08
N GLN A 146 -11.53 5.82 -7.52
CA GLN A 146 -10.80 7.08 -7.66
C GLN A 146 -9.40 7.04 -7.00
N ALA A 147 -9.24 6.18 -5.98
CA ALA A 147 -7.99 6.00 -5.25
C ALA A 147 -7.11 4.88 -5.82
N ALA A 148 -7.66 3.98 -6.65
CA ALA A 148 -7.02 2.74 -7.09
C ALA A 148 -5.66 2.94 -7.79
N LEU A 149 -5.45 4.09 -8.43
CA LEU A 149 -4.22 4.44 -9.13
C LEU A 149 -3.20 5.22 -8.28
N LEU A 150 -3.47 5.51 -7.01
CA LEU A 150 -2.53 6.22 -6.13
C LEU A 150 -1.16 5.49 -6.02
N PRO A 151 -1.09 4.16 -5.81
CA PRO A 151 0.19 3.46 -5.78
C PRO A 151 0.98 3.54 -7.10
N MET A 152 0.28 3.67 -8.23
CA MET A 152 0.91 3.80 -9.54
C MET A 152 1.77 5.06 -9.62
N ILE A 153 1.32 6.20 -9.07
CA ILE A 153 2.09 7.46 -9.10
C ILE A 153 3.47 7.28 -8.47
N MET A 154 3.51 6.60 -7.32
CA MET A 154 4.77 6.29 -6.63
C MET A 154 5.63 5.31 -7.41
N HIS A 155 5.02 4.28 -8.01
CA HIS A 155 5.75 3.31 -8.81
C HIS A 155 6.35 3.93 -10.07
N LEU A 156 5.59 4.76 -10.79
CA LEU A 156 6.07 5.49 -11.97
C LEU A 156 7.20 6.43 -11.63
N SER A 157 7.15 7.08 -10.46
CA SER A 157 8.24 7.92 -10.00
C SER A 157 9.51 7.10 -9.71
N LEU A 158 9.38 5.93 -9.08
CA LEU A 158 10.50 4.99 -8.88
C LEU A 158 11.10 4.53 -10.22
N ILE A 159 10.25 4.15 -11.18
CA ILE A 159 10.67 3.73 -12.52
C ILE A 159 11.36 4.89 -13.25
N GLY A 160 10.84 6.11 -13.13
CA GLY A 160 11.47 7.32 -13.67
C GLY A 160 12.87 7.54 -13.10
N ILE A 161 13.05 7.41 -11.79
CA ILE A 161 14.38 7.50 -11.15
C ILE A 161 15.33 6.44 -11.73
N LEU A 162 14.88 5.18 -11.85
CA LEU A 162 15.68 4.10 -12.43
C LEU A 162 16.05 4.38 -13.89
N PHE A 163 15.12 4.93 -14.67
CA PHE A 163 15.33 5.30 -16.06
C PHE A 163 16.37 6.41 -16.20
N ASP A 164 16.24 7.48 -15.41
CA ASP A 164 17.16 8.61 -15.39
C ASP A 164 18.58 8.17 -15.00
N MET A 165 18.67 7.28 -13.99
CA MET A 165 19.92 6.64 -13.56
C MET A 165 20.55 5.81 -14.66
N MET A 166 19.81 4.90 -15.28
CA MET A 166 20.33 4.06 -16.35
C MET A 166 20.76 4.89 -17.57
N ALA A 167 19.93 5.85 -17.98
CA ALA A 167 20.21 6.68 -19.16
C ALA A 167 21.46 7.53 -18.95
N THR A 168 21.61 8.14 -17.78
CA THR A 168 22.80 8.93 -17.45
C THR A 168 24.03 8.05 -17.35
N TYR A 169 23.90 6.89 -16.72
CA TYR A 169 25.02 5.98 -16.54
C TYR A 169 25.55 5.41 -17.86
N LEU A 170 24.66 5.02 -18.78
CA LEU A 170 25.02 4.57 -20.13
C LEU A 170 25.74 5.67 -20.93
N ARG A 171 25.32 6.93 -20.80
CA ARG A 171 26.03 8.06 -21.46
C ARG A 171 27.41 8.27 -20.86
N GLU A 172 27.50 8.34 -19.54
CA GLU A 172 28.75 8.68 -18.83
C GLU A 172 29.79 7.55 -18.88
N LYS A 173 29.36 6.29 -18.86
CA LYS A 173 30.27 5.13 -18.76
C LYS A 173 30.43 4.35 -20.05
N ALA A 174 29.39 4.22 -20.86
CA ALA A 174 29.48 3.54 -22.15
C ALA A 174 29.63 4.51 -23.34
N GLY A 175 29.64 5.83 -23.12
CA GLY A 175 29.83 6.83 -24.18
C GLY A 175 28.69 6.91 -25.20
N LEU A 176 27.52 6.37 -24.87
CA LEU A 176 26.41 6.28 -25.81
C LEU A 176 25.76 7.66 -26.07
N SER A 177 25.21 7.82 -27.28
CA SER A 177 24.39 8.98 -27.62
C SER A 177 23.09 9.01 -26.81
N LYS A 178 22.47 10.19 -26.67
CA LYS A 178 21.20 10.39 -25.94
C LYS A 178 20.11 9.40 -26.40
N THR A 179 19.97 9.20 -27.72
CA THR A 179 18.99 8.26 -28.28
C THR A 179 19.26 6.82 -27.87
N ARG A 180 20.50 6.36 -28.04
CA ARG A 180 20.87 4.97 -27.70
C ARG A 180 20.73 4.69 -26.22
N SER A 181 21.14 5.65 -25.36
CA SER A 181 20.96 5.52 -23.92
C SER A 181 19.49 5.42 -23.53
N TYR A 182 18.61 6.21 -24.16
CA TYR A 182 17.16 6.16 -23.88
C TYR A 182 16.53 4.83 -24.29
N VAL A 183 16.88 4.33 -25.48
CA VAL A 183 16.38 3.03 -25.98
C VAL A 183 16.77 1.89 -25.04
N LEU A 184 18.05 1.81 -24.65
CA LEU A 184 18.52 0.76 -23.74
C LEU A 184 17.95 0.92 -22.33
N SER A 185 17.77 2.15 -21.83
CA SER A 185 17.07 2.38 -20.57
C SER A 185 15.62 1.91 -20.61
N TRP A 186 14.94 2.08 -21.74
CA TRP A 186 13.59 1.55 -21.92
C TRP A 186 13.55 0.02 -21.89
N VAL A 187 14.48 -0.65 -22.58
CA VAL A 187 14.61 -2.11 -22.53
C VAL A 187 14.84 -2.57 -21.10
N PHE A 188 15.72 -1.90 -20.35
CA PHE A 188 15.96 -2.19 -18.94
C PHE A 188 14.69 -2.04 -18.09
N ILE A 189 13.99 -0.90 -18.18
CA ILE A 189 12.74 -0.64 -17.44
C ILE A 189 11.65 -1.65 -17.78
N LEU A 190 11.42 -1.90 -19.06
CA LEU A 190 10.38 -2.83 -19.51
C LEU A 190 10.70 -4.27 -19.07
N SER A 191 11.98 -4.65 -19.02
CA SER A 191 12.43 -5.95 -18.50
C SER A 191 12.17 -6.04 -16.99
N LEU A 192 12.47 -4.99 -16.22
CA LEU A 192 12.16 -4.95 -14.78
C LEU A 192 10.64 -5.05 -14.52
N LEU A 193 9.83 -4.40 -15.35
CA LEU A 193 8.37 -4.48 -15.27
C LEU A 193 7.84 -5.86 -15.66
N MET A 194 8.43 -6.50 -16.68
CA MET A 194 8.04 -7.85 -17.13
C MET A 194 8.20 -8.87 -16.00
N VAL A 195 9.31 -8.80 -15.27
CA VAL A 195 9.57 -9.70 -14.12
C VAL A 195 8.94 -9.19 -12.82
N GLU A 196 8.21 -8.06 -12.87
CA GLU A 196 7.60 -7.35 -11.73
C GLU A 196 8.62 -7.16 -10.57
N ALA A 197 9.84 -6.70 -10.85
CA ALA A 197 10.92 -6.58 -9.87
C ALA A 197 10.56 -5.63 -8.71
N SER A 198 10.08 -4.43 -9.03
CA SER A 198 9.52 -3.46 -8.07
C SER A 198 8.04 -3.72 -7.76
N GLY A 199 7.34 -4.48 -8.62
CA GLY A 199 5.92 -4.78 -8.50
C GLY A 199 5.16 -4.53 -9.80
N GLN A 200 3.84 -4.37 -9.68
CA GLN A 200 2.93 -4.13 -10.80
C GLN A 200 2.70 -2.63 -10.98
N VAL A 201 2.56 -2.16 -12.22
CA VAL A 201 2.22 -0.75 -12.52
C VAL A 201 0.84 -0.41 -11.95
N VAL A 202 -0.15 -1.22 -12.28
CA VAL A 202 -1.50 -1.18 -11.69
C VAL A 202 -1.54 -2.19 -10.55
N THR A 203 -1.50 -1.71 -9.32
CA THR A 203 -1.51 -2.56 -8.12
C THR A 203 -2.88 -3.16 -7.91
N ARG A 204 -2.92 -4.44 -7.55
CA ARG A 204 -4.18 -5.15 -7.25
C ARG A 204 -4.85 -4.72 -5.96
N SER A 205 -4.22 -3.93 -5.10
CA SER A 205 -4.82 -3.55 -3.83
C SER A 205 -4.37 -2.18 -3.32
N LEU A 206 -5.22 -1.54 -2.51
CA LEU A 206 -4.96 -0.29 -1.79
C LEU A 206 -4.29 -0.53 -0.44
N MET A 207 -3.45 -1.56 -0.38
CA MET A 207 -2.67 -1.88 0.81
C MET A 207 -1.52 -0.90 1.00
N SER A 208 -1.00 -0.82 2.23
CA SER A 208 0.18 0.00 2.54
C SER A 208 1.50 -0.62 2.08
N GLU A 209 1.54 -1.90 1.69
CA GLU A 209 2.81 -2.52 1.25
C GLU A 209 3.37 -1.96 -0.06
N PRO A 210 2.61 -1.80 -1.16
CA PRO A 210 3.11 -1.14 -2.38
C PRO A 210 3.76 0.22 -2.13
N PRO A 211 3.13 1.19 -1.42
CA PRO A 211 3.79 2.47 -1.18
C PRO A 211 5.07 2.34 -0.34
N GLN A 212 5.12 1.40 0.61
CA GLN A 212 6.35 1.11 1.37
C GLN A 212 7.47 0.57 0.46
N VAL A 213 7.17 -0.37 -0.44
CA VAL A 213 8.15 -0.88 -1.43
C VAL A 213 8.74 0.28 -2.24
N TYR A 214 7.87 1.12 -2.82
CA TYR A 214 8.32 2.14 -3.75
C TYR A 214 9.10 3.25 -3.05
N GLY A 215 8.60 3.74 -1.92
CA GLY A 215 9.26 4.82 -1.19
C GLY A 215 10.57 4.37 -0.53
N MET A 216 10.61 3.20 0.13
CA MET A 216 11.85 2.72 0.76
C MET A 216 12.93 2.44 -0.28
N THR A 217 12.58 1.81 -1.40
CA THR A 217 13.51 1.57 -2.51
C THR A 217 14.03 2.90 -3.08
N ALA A 218 13.14 3.89 -3.26
CA ALA A 218 13.54 5.22 -3.73
C ALA A 218 14.53 5.90 -2.76
N VAL A 219 14.33 5.81 -1.45
CA VAL A 219 15.29 6.34 -0.46
C VAL A 219 16.68 5.73 -0.65
N ILE A 220 16.77 4.41 -0.85
CA ILE A 220 18.06 3.72 -1.09
C ILE A 220 18.69 4.17 -2.42
N LEU A 221 17.89 4.34 -3.49
CA LEU A 221 18.36 4.88 -4.77
C LEU A 221 18.86 6.33 -4.64
N LEU A 222 18.18 7.16 -3.86
CA LEU A 222 18.60 8.54 -3.60
C LEU A 222 19.93 8.60 -2.82
N CYS A 223 20.17 7.65 -1.90
CA CYS A 223 21.49 7.45 -1.30
C CYS A 223 22.56 7.06 -2.34
N LEU A 224 22.22 6.18 -3.29
CA LEU A 224 23.12 5.84 -4.40
C LEU A 224 23.44 7.05 -5.27
N ILE A 225 22.44 7.84 -5.68
CA ILE A 225 22.64 9.08 -6.45
C ILE A 225 23.52 10.06 -5.65
N SER A 226 23.27 10.22 -4.35
CA SER A 226 24.09 11.09 -3.48
C SER A 226 25.55 10.62 -3.40
N SER A 227 25.79 9.31 -3.43
CA SER A 227 27.14 8.71 -3.45
C SER A 227 27.86 8.97 -4.78
N MET A 228 27.12 8.87 -5.88
CA MET A 228 27.65 9.07 -7.24
C MET A 228 27.86 10.55 -7.59
N TYR A 229 27.00 11.43 -7.09
CA TYR A 229 26.94 12.84 -7.45
C TYR A 229 26.91 13.72 -6.19
N ARG A 230 28.06 13.84 -5.51
CA ARG A 230 28.17 14.57 -4.22
C ARG A 230 27.67 16.01 -4.25
N ALA A 231 27.80 16.70 -5.38
CA ALA A 231 27.38 18.09 -5.56
C ALA A 231 25.87 18.31 -5.34
N VAL A 232 25.04 17.28 -5.52
CA VAL A 232 23.58 17.36 -5.31
C VAL A 232 23.10 16.64 -4.05
N ALA A 233 23.98 15.96 -3.30
CA ALA A 233 23.63 15.15 -2.14
C ALA A 233 22.81 15.92 -1.08
N GLN A 234 23.17 17.18 -0.81
CA GLN A 234 22.45 18.04 0.13
C GLN A 234 21.02 18.38 -0.33
N ARG A 235 20.77 18.50 -1.64
CA ARG A 235 19.42 18.71 -2.17
C ARG A 235 18.61 17.41 -2.13
N ILE A 236 19.23 16.29 -2.51
CA ILE A 236 18.64 14.96 -2.41
C ILE A 236 18.23 14.63 -0.97
N ALA A 237 18.99 15.10 0.01
CA ALA A 237 18.68 14.90 1.42
C ALA A 237 17.31 15.43 1.85
N ILE A 238 16.86 16.53 1.25
CA ILE A 238 15.52 17.10 1.50
C ILE A 238 14.45 16.13 0.99
N HIS A 239 14.65 15.58 -0.21
CA HIS A 239 13.73 14.61 -0.81
C HIS A 239 13.66 13.31 0.01
N ILE A 240 14.80 12.82 0.50
CA ILE A 240 14.85 11.67 1.42
C ILE A 240 14.02 11.95 2.67
N GLY A 241 14.19 13.13 3.29
CA GLY A 241 13.44 13.51 4.49
C GLY A 241 11.93 13.58 4.29
N ILE A 242 11.49 14.19 3.19
CA ILE A 242 10.06 14.23 2.82
C ILE A 242 9.50 12.82 2.64
N ILE A 243 10.19 11.98 1.86
CA ILE A 243 9.75 10.60 1.60
C ILE A 243 9.71 9.79 2.90
N LEU A 244 10.73 9.90 3.76
CA LEU A 244 10.78 9.17 5.04
C LEU A 244 9.65 9.61 5.98
N THR A 245 9.38 10.90 6.05
CA THR A 245 8.31 11.48 6.89
C THR A 245 6.94 10.95 6.44
N ALA A 246 6.69 10.98 5.13
CA ALA A 246 5.44 10.49 4.55
C ALA A 246 5.31 8.97 4.72
N LEU A 247 6.38 8.21 4.51
CA LEU A 247 6.36 6.76 4.71
C LEU A 247 6.08 6.37 6.16
N TYR A 248 6.58 7.14 7.13
CA TYR A 248 6.22 6.94 8.54
C TYR A 248 4.72 7.18 8.78
N LEU A 249 4.16 8.25 8.22
CA LEU A 249 2.71 8.52 8.28
C LEU A 249 1.88 7.44 7.57
N ILE A 250 2.40 6.81 6.53
CA ILE A 250 1.74 5.69 5.84
C ILE A 250 1.82 4.42 6.69
N LYS A 251 3.00 4.11 7.25
CA LYS A 251 3.24 2.94 8.10
C LYS A 251 4.55 3.08 8.89
N VAL A 252 4.49 2.76 10.19
CA VAL A 252 5.65 2.82 11.10
C VAL A 252 6.83 1.95 10.69
N THR A 253 6.63 0.96 9.80
CA THR A 253 7.70 0.12 9.25
C THR A 253 8.78 0.92 8.52
N ALA A 254 8.49 2.16 8.09
CA ALA A 254 9.47 3.10 7.56
C ALA A 254 10.67 3.36 8.48
N LEU A 255 10.49 3.22 9.79
CA LEU A 255 11.57 3.42 10.78
C LEU A 255 12.70 2.39 10.66
N SER A 256 12.46 1.25 9.99
CA SER A 256 13.53 0.30 9.65
C SER A 256 14.63 0.88 8.76
N LEU A 257 14.39 2.01 8.08
CA LEU A 257 15.42 2.73 7.32
C LEU A 257 16.36 3.55 8.22
N VAL A 258 15.98 3.87 9.46
CA VAL A 258 16.75 4.78 10.32
C VAL A 258 18.17 4.27 10.57
N PRO A 259 18.41 3.00 10.97
CA PRO A 259 19.78 2.50 11.16
C PRO A 259 20.61 2.57 9.88
N ALA A 260 20.01 2.24 8.74
CA ALA A 260 20.68 2.26 7.45
C ALA A 260 21.06 3.69 7.00
N LEU A 261 20.18 4.66 7.22
CA LEU A 261 20.42 6.07 6.92
C LEU A 261 21.45 6.70 7.86
N LEU A 262 21.45 6.35 9.14
CA LEU A 262 22.49 6.78 10.08
C LEU A 262 23.86 6.25 9.67
N ALA A 263 23.95 4.96 9.31
CA ALA A 263 25.18 4.38 8.77
C ALA A 263 25.64 5.11 7.50
N PHE A 264 24.71 5.45 6.60
CA PHE A 264 25.04 6.23 5.40
C PHE A 264 25.60 7.60 5.73
N ILE A 265 24.96 8.36 6.63
CA ILE A 265 25.43 9.68 7.06
C ILE A 265 26.83 9.56 7.66
N THR A 266 27.06 8.58 8.54
CA THR A 266 28.36 8.34 9.18
C THR A 266 29.43 8.02 8.15
N LEU A 267 29.16 7.11 7.20
CA LEU A 267 30.09 6.78 6.13
C LEU A 267 30.39 7.99 5.24
N PHE A 268 29.36 8.76 4.87
CA PHE A 268 29.49 9.94 4.02
C PHE A 268 30.29 11.04 4.72
N ALA A 269 29.97 11.32 5.98
CA ALA A 269 30.70 12.27 6.83
C ALA A 269 32.15 11.83 7.07
N TRP A 270 32.41 10.56 7.33
CA TRP A 270 33.75 10.02 7.52
C TRP A 270 34.65 10.27 6.30
N THR A 271 34.12 10.10 5.09
CA THR A 271 34.88 10.44 3.89
C THR A 271 35.19 11.93 3.77
N GLU A 272 34.33 12.80 4.30
CA GLU A 272 34.57 14.24 4.34
C GLU A 272 35.58 14.62 5.42
N ILE A 273 35.52 13.99 6.59
CA ILE A 273 36.49 14.18 7.67
C ILE A 273 37.90 13.89 7.18
N ARG A 274 38.07 12.78 6.43
CA ARG A 274 39.37 12.42 5.84
C ARG A 274 39.86 13.40 4.77
N ARG A 275 38.98 14.20 4.16
CA ARG A 275 39.32 15.12 3.06
C ARG A 275 39.53 16.56 3.53
N ALA A 276 38.69 17.03 4.44
CA ALA A 276 38.58 18.44 4.83
C ALA A 276 38.66 18.68 6.34
N GLY A 277 38.86 17.63 7.14
CA GLY A 277 38.96 17.70 8.59
C GLY A 277 37.63 17.51 9.34
N ILE A 278 37.72 17.43 10.67
CA ILE A 278 36.60 17.02 11.55
C ILE A 278 35.40 18.00 11.47
N SER A 279 35.66 19.31 11.55
CA SER A 279 34.58 20.32 11.62
C SER A 279 33.69 20.33 10.35
N PRO A 280 34.24 20.36 9.11
CA PRO A 280 33.42 20.23 7.91
C PRO A 280 32.63 18.93 7.83
N GLY A 281 33.23 17.80 8.22
CA GLY A 281 32.56 16.51 8.22
C GLY A 281 31.41 16.42 9.23
N LEU A 282 31.58 16.98 10.43
CA LEU A 282 30.52 17.05 11.43
C LEU A 282 29.38 17.97 10.99
N ARG A 283 29.68 19.13 10.39
CA ARG A 283 28.67 20.05 9.81
C ARG A 283 27.87 19.37 8.70
N LEU A 284 28.53 18.56 7.87
CA LEU A 284 27.87 17.77 6.84
C LEU A 284 26.92 16.73 7.46
N ALA A 285 27.41 15.99 8.46
CA ALA A 285 26.63 14.97 9.16
C ALA A 285 25.37 15.56 9.81
N THR A 286 25.51 16.66 10.56
CA THR A 286 24.38 17.33 11.24
C THR A 286 23.40 17.92 10.24
N SER A 287 23.87 18.55 9.16
CA SER A 287 23.01 19.05 8.08
C SER A 287 22.21 17.93 7.41
N MET A 288 22.86 16.78 7.11
CA MET A 288 22.17 15.63 6.51
C MET A 288 21.17 15.00 7.48
N ALA A 289 21.57 14.79 8.74
CA ALA A 289 20.69 14.24 9.76
C ALA A 289 19.45 15.11 9.98
N GLY A 290 19.62 16.43 10.05
CA GLY A 290 18.51 17.38 10.13
C GLY A 290 17.56 17.24 8.93
N ARG A 291 18.10 17.22 7.70
CA ARG A 291 17.28 17.09 6.48
C ARG A 291 16.58 15.73 6.36
N TYR A 292 17.20 14.65 6.81
CA TYR A 292 16.62 13.31 6.73
C TYR A 292 15.52 13.11 7.79
N PHE A 293 15.72 13.60 9.01
CA PHE A 293 14.93 13.16 10.16
C PHE A 293 14.04 14.24 10.78
N ALA A 294 14.28 15.54 10.55
CA ALA A 294 13.52 16.59 11.25
C ALA A 294 12.01 16.45 11.05
N GLY A 295 11.55 16.26 9.80
CA GLY A 295 10.12 16.06 9.51
C GLY A 295 9.55 14.83 10.21
N THR A 296 10.25 13.69 10.13
CA THR A 296 9.82 12.44 10.76
C THR A 296 9.73 12.57 12.28
N VAL A 297 10.71 13.21 12.92
CA VAL A 297 10.72 13.43 14.37
C VAL A 297 9.57 14.35 14.79
N ILE A 298 9.35 15.47 14.08
CA ILE A 298 8.25 16.39 14.36
C ILE A 298 6.91 15.66 14.27
N ILE A 299 6.69 14.91 13.18
CA ILE A 299 5.43 14.18 12.97
C ILE A 299 5.26 13.05 13.98
N LEU A 300 6.33 12.35 14.36
CA LEU A 300 6.28 11.34 15.41
C LEU A 300 5.86 11.95 16.75
N ILE A 301 6.42 13.11 17.13
CA ILE A 301 6.04 13.83 18.34
C ILE A 301 4.57 14.26 18.26
N LEU A 302 4.16 14.90 17.16
CA LEU A 302 2.78 15.34 16.96
C LEU A 302 1.79 14.17 17.04
N TRP A 303 2.09 13.05 16.38
CA TRP A 303 1.26 11.85 16.44
C TRP A 303 1.20 11.25 17.85
N LYS A 304 2.30 11.30 18.61
CA LYS A 304 2.33 10.82 20.00
C LYS A 304 1.52 11.70 20.95
N VAL A 305 1.46 13.01 20.69
CA VAL A 305 0.73 13.97 21.54
C VAL A 305 -0.76 14.05 21.19
N LEU A 306 -1.08 14.04 19.90
CA LEU A 306 -2.44 14.27 19.38
C LEU A 306 -3.18 12.97 19.01
N GLY A 307 -2.46 11.87 18.78
CA GLY A 307 -3.05 10.59 18.43
C GLY A 307 -3.81 9.92 19.58
N PRO A 308 -4.55 8.84 19.30
CA PRO A 308 -5.32 8.13 20.32
C PRO A 308 -4.40 7.53 21.39
N LEU A 309 -4.90 7.40 22.63
CA LEU A 309 -4.12 6.93 23.77
C LEU A 309 -3.40 5.58 23.44
N PRO A 310 -2.11 5.41 23.83
CA PRO A 310 -1.27 4.26 23.47
C PRO A 310 -1.80 2.87 23.88
N ILE A 311 -2.83 2.82 24.71
CA ILE A 311 -3.34 1.63 25.39
C ILE A 311 -4.03 0.66 24.40
N VAL A 312 -4.44 1.11 23.21
CA VAL A 312 -5.33 0.33 22.32
C VAL A 312 -4.70 -0.07 20.96
N ALA A 313 -3.43 0.25 20.69
CA ALA A 313 -2.84 0.06 19.35
C ALA A 313 -1.33 -0.23 19.32
N HIS A 314 -0.93 -1.49 19.56
CA HIS A 314 0.48 -1.95 19.50
C HIS A 314 1.17 -1.74 18.14
N HIS A 315 0.42 -1.55 17.06
CA HIS A 315 0.94 -1.30 15.72
C HIS A 315 1.25 0.20 15.45
N ALA A 316 0.76 1.12 16.30
CA ALA A 316 0.96 2.56 16.14
C ALA A 316 2.10 3.11 17.00
N ASN A 317 2.56 2.35 18.01
CA ASN A 317 3.60 2.76 18.94
C ASN A 317 4.77 1.77 18.99
N PRO A 318 5.73 1.85 18.06
CA PRO A 318 6.84 0.90 17.98
C PRO A 318 7.78 0.95 19.20
N SER A 319 7.75 2.01 20.02
CA SER A 319 8.57 2.04 21.24
C SER A 319 8.14 1.00 22.27
N MET A 320 6.90 0.49 22.19
CA MET A 320 6.44 -0.60 23.05
C MET A 320 7.22 -1.91 22.81
N LEU A 321 7.74 -2.14 21.60
CA LEU A 321 8.58 -3.31 21.28
C LEU A 321 9.94 -3.27 21.97
N LEU A 322 10.39 -2.08 22.34
CA LEU A 322 11.70 -1.85 22.95
C LEU A 322 11.61 -1.82 24.49
N ALA A 323 10.43 -2.08 25.06
CA ALA A 323 10.29 -2.19 26.50
C ALA A 323 11.14 -3.37 27.02
N PRO A 324 11.90 -3.21 28.11
CA PRO A 324 12.81 -4.24 28.61
C PRO A 324 12.13 -5.61 28.80
N GLU A 325 10.92 -5.62 29.34
CA GLU A 325 10.11 -6.83 29.55
C GLU A 325 9.84 -7.61 28.26
N ARG A 326 9.57 -6.89 27.16
CA ARG A 326 9.32 -7.44 25.82
C ARG A 326 10.61 -7.97 25.19
N LEU A 327 11.70 -7.25 25.38
CA LEU A 327 13.02 -7.72 24.94
C LEU A 327 13.47 -8.97 25.69
N MET A 328 13.13 -9.11 26.98
CA MET A 328 13.40 -10.34 27.74
C MET A 328 12.60 -11.54 27.21
N HIS A 329 11.37 -11.33 26.76
CA HIS A 329 10.53 -12.40 26.22
C HIS A 329 11.13 -13.03 24.94
N LEU A 330 11.95 -12.32 24.16
CA LEU A 330 12.67 -12.87 23.01
C LEU A 330 13.61 -14.05 23.36
N PHE A 331 14.07 -14.11 24.60
CA PHE A 331 14.96 -15.16 25.09
C PHE A 331 14.20 -16.35 25.69
N SER A 332 12.86 -16.36 25.63
CA SER A 332 12.06 -17.51 26.05
C SER A 332 12.05 -18.64 25.01
N ASP A 333 11.85 -19.88 25.46
CA ASP A 333 11.75 -21.05 24.57
C ASP A 333 10.61 -20.93 23.54
N ALA A 334 9.50 -20.29 23.94
CA ALA A 334 8.37 -20.01 23.05
C ALA A 334 8.76 -19.06 21.90
N SER A 335 9.56 -18.03 22.21
CA SER A 335 10.07 -17.08 21.21
C SER A 335 11.07 -17.72 20.26
N VAL A 336 11.94 -18.59 20.76
CA VAL A 336 12.87 -19.36 19.93
C VAL A 336 12.10 -20.25 18.94
N THR A 337 11.09 -20.96 19.42
CA THR A 337 10.24 -21.82 18.58
C THR A 337 9.50 -20.99 17.52
N THR A 338 8.84 -19.91 17.94
CA THR A 338 8.13 -18.99 17.03
C THR A 338 9.06 -18.40 15.98
N THR A 339 10.26 -17.99 16.37
CA THR A 339 11.26 -17.43 15.45
C THR A 339 11.74 -18.48 14.45
N LYS A 340 11.96 -19.72 14.89
CA LYS A 340 12.33 -20.83 14.03
C LYS A 340 11.24 -21.13 12.99
N ASP A 341 9.98 -21.23 13.41
CA ASP A 341 8.85 -21.49 12.52
C ASP A 341 8.66 -20.34 11.51
N TRP A 342 8.83 -19.10 11.97
CA TRP A 342 8.81 -17.92 11.12
C TRP A 342 9.92 -17.96 10.06
N LEU A 343 11.17 -18.27 10.45
CA LEU A 343 12.31 -18.36 9.54
C LEU A 343 12.16 -19.52 8.54
N GLN A 344 11.65 -20.67 8.99
CA GLN A 344 11.35 -21.80 8.10
C GLN A 344 10.30 -21.44 7.05
N THR A 345 9.24 -20.75 7.48
CA THR A 345 8.18 -20.25 6.57
C THR A 345 8.73 -19.22 5.59
N LEU A 346 9.57 -18.30 6.07
CA LEU A 346 10.25 -17.34 5.22
C LEU A 346 11.11 -18.04 4.16
N TRP A 347 11.91 -19.03 4.57
CA TRP A 347 12.77 -19.79 3.66
C TRP A 347 11.98 -20.57 2.61
N ALA A 348 10.94 -21.29 3.04
CA ALA A 348 10.05 -22.03 2.13
C ALA A 348 9.36 -21.12 1.11
N TRP A 349 9.01 -19.90 1.52
CA TRP A 349 8.48 -18.90 0.59
C TRP A 349 9.56 -18.32 -0.33
N LEU A 350 10.74 -17.97 0.18
CA LEU A 350 11.82 -17.39 -0.63
C LEU A 350 12.36 -18.35 -1.70
N SER A 351 12.37 -19.66 -1.42
CA SER A 351 12.82 -20.68 -2.38
C SER A 351 11.89 -20.82 -3.59
N THR A 352 10.62 -20.47 -3.43
CA THR A 352 9.59 -20.57 -4.47
C THR A 352 9.25 -19.21 -5.09
N TYR A 353 9.37 -18.12 -4.35
CA TYR A 353 9.00 -16.77 -4.80
C TYR A 353 10.15 -16.10 -5.56
N LYS A 354 10.07 -16.10 -6.90
CA LYS A 354 11.01 -15.41 -7.79
C LYS A 354 12.48 -15.72 -7.48
N SER A 355 12.79 -16.96 -7.08
CA SER A 355 14.14 -17.34 -6.65
C SER A 355 15.24 -17.06 -7.69
N PRO A 356 15.05 -17.26 -9.02
CA PRO A 356 16.07 -16.88 -9.99
C PRO A 356 16.37 -15.37 -9.97
N LEU A 357 15.32 -14.54 -9.82
CA LEU A 357 15.48 -13.09 -9.72
C LEU A 357 16.25 -12.72 -8.45
N THR A 358 15.88 -13.31 -7.31
CA THR A 358 16.56 -13.10 -6.03
C THR A 358 18.04 -13.45 -6.13
N ILE A 359 18.40 -14.58 -6.75
CA ILE A 359 19.79 -15.02 -6.92
C ILE A 359 20.58 -14.00 -7.74
N VAL A 360 20.06 -13.57 -8.89
CA VAL A 360 20.74 -12.58 -9.75
C VAL A 360 20.89 -11.25 -9.04
N SER A 361 19.87 -10.80 -8.30
CA SER A 361 19.94 -9.57 -7.52
C SER A 361 20.99 -9.62 -6.41
N VAL A 362 21.06 -10.73 -5.67
CA VAL A 362 22.09 -10.94 -4.64
C VAL A 362 23.48 -10.99 -5.27
N ALA A 363 23.65 -11.67 -6.40
CA ALA A 363 24.91 -11.66 -7.15
C ALA A 363 25.32 -10.23 -7.58
N GLY A 364 24.35 -9.41 -7.99
CA GLY A 364 24.55 -7.98 -8.26
C GLY A 364 25.06 -7.20 -7.05
N LEU A 365 24.46 -7.40 -5.87
CA LEU A 365 24.90 -6.79 -4.62
C LEU A 365 26.33 -7.23 -4.24
N VAL A 366 26.62 -8.53 -4.36
CA VAL A 366 27.96 -9.08 -4.09
C VAL A 366 28.99 -8.49 -5.04
N TRP A 367 28.72 -8.46 -6.35
CA TRP A 367 29.64 -7.90 -7.33
C TRP A 367 29.88 -6.39 -7.11
N ALA A 368 28.83 -5.66 -6.74
CA ALA A 368 28.94 -4.23 -6.43
C ALA A 368 29.72 -3.95 -5.14
N SER A 369 29.73 -4.87 -4.17
CA SER A 369 30.45 -4.72 -2.90
C SER A 369 31.97 -4.58 -3.07
N TRP A 370 32.54 -5.12 -4.16
CA TRP A 370 33.96 -4.95 -4.49
C TRP A 370 34.33 -3.56 -4.99
N SER A 371 33.34 -2.69 -5.28
CA SER A 371 33.57 -1.30 -5.64
C SER A 371 33.32 -0.37 -4.45
N ARG A 372 34.33 0.40 -4.05
CA ARG A 372 34.21 1.44 -3.01
C ARG A 372 33.11 2.46 -3.32
N ARG A 373 32.72 2.61 -4.60
CA ARG A 373 31.63 3.50 -5.04
C ARG A 373 30.25 2.99 -4.63
N TYR A 374 30.01 1.68 -4.70
CA TYR A 374 28.69 1.07 -4.44
C TYR A 374 28.59 0.46 -3.05
N LEU A 375 29.72 0.16 -2.40
CA LEU A 375 29.77 -0.42 -1.06
C LEU A 375 28.87 0.29 -0.03
N PRO A 376 28.80 1.64 0.06
CA PRO A 376 27.89 2.28 1.01
C PRO A 376 26.42 1.89 0.81
N VAL A 377 25.98 1.72 -0.43
CA VAL A 377 24.59 1.34 -0.76
C VAL A 377 24.33 -0.12 -0.44
N VAL A 378 25.33 -1.00 -0.65
CA VAL A 378 25.28 -2.40 -0.23
C VAL A 378 25.15 -2.51 1.29
N ILE A 379 25.89 -1.70 2.04
CA ILE A 379 25.77 -1.63 3.51
C ILE A 379 24.37 -1.16 3.93
N ILE A 380 23.86 -0.08 3.31
CA ILE A 380 22.50 0.43 3.58
C ILE A 380 21.45 -0.65 3.39
N ILE A 381 21.46 -1.35 2.26
CA ILE A 381 20.43 -2.36 1.99
C ILE A 381 20.51 -3.54 2.98
N ILE A 382 21.71 -3.98 3.35
CA ILE A 382 21.89 -5.04 4.36
C ILE A 382 21.32 -4.58 5.71
N LEU A 383 21.67 -3.37 6.16
CA LEU A 383 21.18 -2.82 7.42
C LEU A 383 19.67 -2.60 7.43
N PHE A 384 19.10 -2.11 6.32
CA PHE A 384 17.66 -1.98 6.16
C PHE A 384 16.96 -3.33 6.28
N ILE A 385 17.43 -4.34 5.55
CA ILE A 385 16.82 -5.69 5.58
C ILE A 385 16.94 -6.30 6.97
N ALA A 386 18.10 -6.16 7.63
CA ALA A 386 18.32 -6.65 8.98
C ALA A 386 17.35 -5.98 9.98
N ALA A 387 17.22 -4.65 9.95
CA ALA A 387 16.30 -3.92 10.81
C ALA A 387 14.83 -4.25 10.52
N TYR A 388 14.48 -4.40 9.23
CA TYR A 388 13.12 -4.71 8.80
C TYR A 388 12.69 -6.13 9.21
N VAL A 389 13.53 -7.13 8.96
CA VAL A 389 13.29 -8.52 9.36
C VAL A 389 13.29 -8.66 10.88
N GLY A 390 14.25 -8.04 11.58
CA GLY A 390 14.30 -8.03 13.04
C GLY A 390 13.02 -7.46 13.66
N ALA A 391 12.51 -6.34 13.13
CA ALA A 391 11.25 -5.76 13.57
C ALA A 391 10.05 -6.70 13.34
N GLN A 392 10.01 -7.44 12.24
CA GLN A 392 8.94 -8.40 11.99
C GLN A 392 8.98 -9.59 12.93
N VAL A 393 10.17 -10.14 13.20
CA VAL A 393 10.34 -11.23 14.17
C VAL A 393 9.89 -10.77 15.56
N LEU A 394 10.28 -9.56 15.97
CA LEU A 394 9.82 -8.94 17.22
C LEU A 394 8.29 -8.86 17.29
N TYR A 395 7.63 -8.35 16.23
CA TYR A 395 6.17 -8.30 16.16
C TYR A 395 5.52 -9.68 16.18
N GLN A 396 6.14 -10.67 15.50
CA GLN A 396 5.63 -12.03 15.47
C GLN A 396 5.62 -12.62 16.88
N VAL A 397 6.76 -12.54 17.57
CA VAL A 397 6.95 -13.09 18.91
C VAL A 397 6.01 -12.44 19.92
N GLU A 398 5.89 -11.11 19.90
CA GLU A 398 5.16 -10.37 20.94
C GLU A 398 3.64 -10.35 20.75
N PHE A 399 3.16 -10.43 19.52
CA PHE A 399 1.74 -10.15 19.23
C PHE A 399 1.04 -11.22 18.40
N TRP A 400 1.75 -11.94 17.53
CA TRP A 400 1.12 -12.88 16.60
C TRP A 400 1.34 -14.34 16.96
N GLY A 401 2.35 -14.65 17.78
CA GLY A 401 2.67 -16.01 18.21
C GLY A 401 2.82 -16.96 17.02
N SER A 402 2.06 -18.06 17.00
CA SER A 402 2.09 -19.06 15.93
C SER A 402 1.34 -18.66 14.65
N TYR A 403 0.73 -17.46 14.58
CA TYR A 403 0.04 -17.00 13.37
C TYR A 403 1.01 -16.53 12.28
N ILE A 404 1.48 -17.45 11.43
CA ILE A 404 2.54 -17.23 10.42
C ILE A 404 2.03 -16.96 8.99
N ASN A 405 0.71 -16.89 8.79
CA ASN A 405 0.10 -16.78 7.45
C ASN A 405 0.50 -15.51 6.68
N SER A 406 0.94 -14.45 7.38
CA SER A 406 1.29 -13.16 6.77
C SER A 406 2.77 -13.01 6.42
N VAL A 407 3.62 -14.00 6.76
CA VAL A 407 5.08 -13.96 6.50
C VAL A 407 5.41 -13.66 5.03
N PRO A 408 4.82 -14.35 4.03
CA PRO A 408 5.05 -14.04 2.62
C PRO A 408 4.71 -12.61 2.24
N ARG A 409 3.62 -12.06 2.80
CA ARG A 409 3.13 -10.73 2.42
C ARG A 409 4.06 -9.64 2.91
N PHE A 410 4.48 -9.69 4.18
CA PHE A 410 5.31 -8.65 4.77
C PHE A 410 6.75 -8.67 4.24
N ASN A 411 7.31 -9.84 3.92
CA ASN A 411 8.69 -9.93 3.41
C ASN A 411 8.84 -9.51 1.93
N ARG A 412 7.74 -9.37 1.17
CA ARG A 412 7.79 -8.82 -0.20
C ARG A 412 8.42 -7.43 -0.26
N VAL A 413 8.28 -6.61 0.79
CA VAL A 413 8.85 -5.25 0.82
C VAL A 413 10.37 -5.29 0.71
N GLY A 414 11.02 -6.04 1.60
CA GLY A 414 12.48 -6.21 1.58
C GLY A 414 12.98 -6.92 0.33
N VAL A 415 12.31 -8.00 -0.09
CA VAL A 415 12.72 -8.78 -1.28
C VAL A 415 12.65 -7.95 -2.56
N ARG A 416 11.60 -7.13 -2.75
CA ARG A 416 11.50 -6.27 -3.94
C ARG A 416 12.53 -5.14 -3.94
N ALA A 417 12.87 -4.60 -2.77
CA ALA A 417 13.98 -3.64 -2.66
C ALA A 417 15.31 -4.30 -3.07
N ILE A 418 15.57 -5.54 -2.63
CA ILE A 418 16.72 -6.34 -3.08
C ILE A 418 16.68 -6.54 -4.60
N HIS A 419 15.53 -6.91 -5.16
CA HIS A 419 15.38 -7.13 -6.60
C HIS A 419 15.79 -5.89 -7.41
N VAL A 420 15.19 -4.74 -7.09
CA VAL A 420 15.43 -3.49 -7.82
C VAL A 420 16.88 -3.02 -7.68
N ILE A 421 17.38 -2.91 -6.45
CA ILE A 421 18.72 -2.38 -6.18
C ILE A 421 19.80 -3.34 -6.70
N GLY A 422 19.64 -4.64 -6.47
CA GLY A 422 20.57 -5.66 -6.92
C GLY A 422 20.68 -5.74 -8.44
N LEU A 423 19.55 -5.72 -9.17
CA LEU A 423 19.56 -5.73 -10.64
C LEU A 423 20.14 -4.45 -11.24
N LEU A 424 19.84 -3.29 -10.65
CA LEU A 424 20.44 -2.02 -11.09
C LEU A 424 21.95 -2.04 -10.91
N LEU A 425 22.44 -2.47 -9.74
CA LEU A 425 23.86 -2.54 -9.46
C LEU A 425 24.56 -3.59 -10.33
N PHE A 426 23.91 -4.72 -10.59
CA PHE A 426 24.40 -5.70 -11.57
C PHE A 426 24.58 -5.05 -12.94
N ALA A 427 23.55 -4.34 -13.43
CA ALA A 427 23.61 -3.66 -14.73
C ALA A 427 24.71 -2.58 -14.76
N PHE A 428 24.89 -1.80 -13.70
CA PHE A 428 25.95 -0.80 -13.61
C PHE A 428 27.35 -1.41 -13.66
N ARG A 429 27.57 -2.52 -12.93
CA ARG A 429 28.84 -3.26 -12.96
C ARG A 429 29.08 -3.93 -14.30
N PHE A 430 28.04 -4.44 -14.94
CA PHE A 430 28.13 -4.99 -16.29
C PHE A 430 28.50 -3.91 -17.32
N ILE A 431 27.91 -2.71 -17.23
CA ILE A 431 28.27 -1.57 -18.08
C ILE A 431 29.73 -1.16 -17.86
N GLU A 432 30.20 -1.04 -16.61
CA GLU A 432 31.61 -0.75 -16.32
C GLU A 432 32.53 -1.84 -16.88
N PHE A 433 32.24 -3.11 -16.60
CA PHE A 433 33.03 -4.25 -17.04
C PHE A 433 33.24 -4.30 -18.56
N THR A 434 32.18 -3.97 -19.31
CA THR A 434 32.19 -3.98 -20.78
C THR A 434 32.85 -2.74 -21.35
N ALA A 435 32.62 -1.57 -20.76
CA ALA A 435 33.29 -0.32 -21.14
C ALA A 435 34.80 -0.37 -20.89
N ASP A 436 35.23 -0.86 -19.71
CA ASP A 436 36.65 -0.98 -19.33
C ASP A 436 37.42 -1.92 -20.27
N ARG A 437 36.74 -2.93 -20.84
CA ARG A 437 37.29 -3.87 -21.84
C ARG A 437 37.05 -3.44 -23.29
N GLN A 438 36.46 -2.26 -23.52
CA GLN A 438 36.10 -1.75 -24.84
C GLN A 438 35.28 -2.75 -25.69
N LEU A 439 34.45 -3.56 -25.02
CA LEU A 439 33.60 -4.53 -25.71
C LEU A 439 32.43 -3.78 -26.37
N PRO A 440 32.20 -3.93 -27.69
CA PRO A 440 31.17 -3.19 -28.41
C PRO A 440 29.76 -3.73 -28.17
N ILE A 441 29.47 -4.34 -27.00
CA ILE A 441 28.20 -5.02 -26.69
C ILE A 441 27.00 -4.08 -26.85
N PHE A 442 27.12 -2.84 -26.36
CA PHE A 442 26.03 -1.86 -26.49
C PHE A 442 25.90 -1.27 -27.89
N GLU A 443 26.99 -1.26 -28.66
CA GLU A 443 27.02 -0.79 -30.05
C GLU A 443 26.52 -1.87 -31.03
N LEU A 444 26.72 -3.15 -30.70
CA LEU A 444 26.29 -4.32 -31.49
C LEU A 444 24.78 -4.28 -31.78
N GLY A 445 23.96 -3.91 -30.78
CA GLY A 445 22.51 -3.74 -30.94
C GLY A 445 22.10 -2.69 -31.97
N PHE A 446 23.00 -1.75 -32.30
CA PHE A 446 22.76 -0.67 -33.26
C PHE A 446 23.61 -0.76 -34.53
N ARG A 447 24.45 -1.79 -34.66
CA ARG A 447 25.48 -1.90 -35.70
C ARG A 447 24.91 -2.19 -37.10
N ASN A 448 23.91 -3.07 -37.19
CA ASN A 448 23.28 -3.44 -38.46
C ASN A 448 21.74 -3.47 -38.37
N THR A 449 21.08 -3.55 -39.52
CA THR A 449 19.61 -3.52 -39.62
C THR A 449 18.95 -4.67 -38.87
N ALA A 450 19.52 -5.89 -38.93
CA ALA A 450 18.97 -7.05 -38.23
C ALA A 450 18.95 -6.88 -36.71
N MET A 451 20.02 -6.36 -36.11
CA MET A 451 20.09 -6.11 -34.66
C MET A 451 19.14 -4.98 -34.24
N LYS A 452 19.00 -3.93 -35.06
CA LYS A 452 18.00 -2.87 -34.82
C LYS A 452 16.57 -3.43 -34.86
N ILE A 453 16.27 -4.31 -35.82
CA ILE A 453 14.96 -4.98 -35.90
C ILE A 453 14.74 -5.87 -34.67
N LEU A 454 15.75 -6.64 -34.24
CA LEU A 454 15.64 -7.49 -33.06
C LEU A 454 15.38 -6.66 -31.79
N LEU A 455 16.13 -5.58 -31.58
CA LEU A 455 15.96 -4.67 -30.46
C LEU A 455 14.57 -3.99 -30.49
N GLY A 456 14.14 -3.53 -31.66
CA GLY A 456 12.80 -2.95 -31.86
C GLY A 456 11.69 -3.97 -31.60
N SER A 457 11.86 -5.21 -32.02
CA SER A 457 10.91 -6.31 -31.80
C SER A 457 10.83 -6.68 -30.32
N LEU A 458 11.96 -6.74 -29.62
CA LEU A 458 12.00 -6.94 -28.17
C LEU A 458 11.26 -5.82 -27.43
N MET A 459 11.51 -4.56 -27.78
CA MET A 459 10.79 -3.43 -27.20
C MET A 459 9.30 -3.51 -27.47
N ALA A 460 8.89 -3.81 -28.71
CA ALA A 460 7.47 -3.94 -29.07
C ALA A 460 6.79 -5.08 -28.28
N ALA A 461 7.44 -6.23 -28.15
CA ALA A 461 6.94 -7.36 -27.37
C ALA A 461 6.78 -7.00 -25.88
N LEU A 462 7.79 -6.35 -25.29
CA LEU A 462 7.73 -5.93 -23.90
C LEU A 462 6.66 -4.85 -23.66
N CYS A 463 6.53 -3.87 -24.56
CA CYS A 463 5.46 -2.86 -24.50
C CYS A 463 4.08 -3.51 -24.63
N GLY A 464 3.90 -4.39 -25.61
CA GLY A 464 2.65 -5.14 -25.80
C GLY A 464 2.29 -5.96 -24.57
N TRP A 465 3.27 -6.62 -23.94
CA TRP A 465 3.08 -7.32 -22.67
C TRP A 465 2.61 -6.39 -21.55
N GLN A 466 3.22 -5.19 -21.41
CA GLN A 466 2.81 -4.22 -20.39
C GLN A 466 1.39 -3.67 -20.62
N ILE A 467 0.99 -3.47 -21.87
CA ILE A 467 -0.39 -3.08 -22.22
C ILE A 467 -1.36 -4.21 -21.85
N TYR A 468 -1.06 -5.44 -22.30
CA TYR A 468 -1.88 -6.62 -22.04
C TYR A 468 -2.07 -6.87 -20.53
N ILE A 469 -0.98 -6.90 -19.77
CA ILE A 469 -1.05 -7.18 -18.34
C ILE A 469 -1.79 -6.07 -17.59
N SER A 470 -1.64 -4.79 -18.00
CA SER A 470 -2.34 -3.66 -17.39
C SER A 470 -3.84 -3.73 -17.65
N HIS A 471 -4.25 -4.03 -18.89
CA HIS A 471 -5.65 -4.26 -19.25
C HIS A 471 -6.28 -5.35 -18.38
N TYR A 472 -5.60 -6.49 -18.26
CA TYR A 472 -6.04 -7.60 -17.40
C TYR A 472 -6.10 -7.21 -15.92
N ARG A 473 -5.20 -6.33 -15.44
CA ARG A 473 -5.25 -5.87 -14.04
C ARG A 473 -6.42 -4.97 -13.75
N PHE A 474 -6.83 -4.10 -14.67
CA PHE A 474 -8.07 -3.33 -14.48
C PHE A 474 -9.30 -4.24 -14.44
N GLU A 475 -9.35 -5.26 -15.30
CA GLU A 475 -10.43 -6.25 -15.26
C GLU A 475 -10.46 -7.00 -13.93
N ASP A 476 -9.29 -7.37 -13.39
CA ASP A 476 -9.17 -8.02 -12.08
C ASP A 476 -9.56 -7.06 -10.93
N LEU A 477 -9.18 -5.77 -10.98
CA LEU A 477 -9.60 -4.77 -10.00
C LEU A 477 -11.11 -4.65 -9.88
N ARG A 478 -11.80 -4.68 -11.04
CA ARG A 478 -13.26 -4.59 -11.14
C ARG A 478 -13.96 -5.87 -10.72
N THR A 479 -13.55 -7.00 -11.31
CA THR A 479 -14.33 -8.24 -11.24
C THR A 479 -13.93 -9.12 -10.07
N ARG A 480 -12.63 -9.14 -9.74
CA ARG A 480 -11.99 -10.12 -8.85
C ARG A 480 -12.40 -11.56 -9.14
N SER A 481 -12.83 -11.86 -10.37
CA SER A 481 -13.57 -13.08 -10.73
C SER A 481 -12.87 -14.39 -10.37
N LEU A 482 -11.54 -14.35 -10.21
CA LEU A 482 -10.69 -15.49 -9.85
C LEU A 482 -10.51 -15.70 -8.34
N HIS A 483 -11.06 -14.82 -7.49
CA HIS A 483 -10.93 -14.94 -6.04
C HIS A 483 -12.06 -15.80 -5.44
N ARG A 484 -11.66 -16.87 -4.72
CA ARG A 484 -12.57 -17.87 -4.14
C ARG A 484 -13.68 -17.30 -3.25
N LEU A 485 -13.39 -16.21 -2.52
CA LEU A 485 -14.35 -15.59 -1.58
C LEU A 485 -15.33 -14.61 -2.24
N MET A 486 -15.16 -14.32 -3.54
CA MET A 486 -15.92 -13.26 -4.19
C MET A 486 -17.42 -13.47 -4.29
N PRO A 487 -17.96 -14.69 -4.54
CA PRO A 487 -19.41 -14.89 -4.54
C PRO A 487 -20.02 -14.47 -3.20
N MET A 488 -19.42 -14.90 -2.09
CA MET A 488 -19.85 -14.53 -0.74
C MET A 488 -19.73 -13.02 -0.48
N MET A 489 -18.62 -12.38 -0.89
CA MET A 489 -18.46 -10.94 -0.71
C MET A 489 -19.52 -10.16 -1.50
N ARG A 490 -19.86 -10.58 -2.73
CA ARG A 490 -20.91 -9.95 -3.54
C ARG A 490 -22.29 -10.10 -2.90
N GLU A 491 -22.62 -11.30 -2.40
CA GLU A 491 -23.84 -11.53 -1.61
C GLU A 491 -23.91 -10.59 -0.41
N LEU A 492 -22.83 -10.50 0.36
CA LEU A 492 -22.77 -9.68 1.56
C LEU A 492 -22.86 -8.17 1.25
N THR A 493 -22.21 -7.72 0.17
CA THR A 493 -22.32 -6.33 -0.31
C THR A 493 -23.76 -6.01 -0.73
N ALA A 494 -24.42 -6.90 -1.48
CA ALA A 494 -25.79 -6.69 -1.93
C ALA A 494 -26.77 -6.63 -0.76
N ASP A 495 -26.63 -7.54 0.21
CA ASP A 495 -27.39 -7.54 1.46
C ASP A 495 -27.13 -6.25 2.27
N ALA A 496 -25.87 -5.83 2.42
CA ALA A 496 -25.51 -4.60 3.15
C ALA A 496 -26.17 -3.36 2.55
N LEU A 497 -26.18 -3.24 1.22
CA LEU A 497 -26.81 -2.13 0.52
C LEU A 497 -28.35 -2.17 0.67
N ALA A 498 -28.95 -3.36 0.75
CA ALA A 498 -30.38 -3.49 1.07
C ALA A 498 -30.68 -3.06 2.51
N VAL A 499 -29.84 -3.43 3.48
CA VAL A 499 -29.94 -2.97 4.88
C VAL A 499 -29.76 -1.46 4.97
N ARG A 500 -28.80 -0.88 4.25
CA ARG A 500 -28.57 0.56 4.22
C ARG A 500 -29.82 1.33 3.78
N LYS A 501 -30.51 0.86 2.74
CA LYS A 501 -31.80 1.44 2.30
C LYS A 501 -32.90 1.41 3.35
N ILE A 502 -32.84 0.47 4.31
CA ILE A 502 -33.78 0.43 5.44
C ILE A 502 -33.42 1.53 6.45
N ILE A 503 -32.14 1.66 6.78
CA ILE A 503 -31.62 2.69 7.69
C ILE A 503 -31.97 4.10 7.15
N ASP A 504 -31.74 4.34 5.86
CA ASP A 504 -31.97 5.63 5.21
C ASP A 504 -33.45 6.08 5.21
N ARG A 505 -34.41 5.18 5.45
CA ARG A 505 -35.84 5.54 5.58
C ARG A 505 -36.15 6.24 6.91
N ALA A 506 -35.29 6.08 7.91
CA ALA A 506 -35.45 6.69 9.23
C ALA A 506 -34.07 7.12 9.75
N PRO A 507 -33.47 8.18 9.15
CA PRO A 507 -32.10 8.59 9.46
C PRO A 507 -31.94 9.12 10.89
N GLU A 508 -33.00 9.69 11.48
CA GLU A 508 -33.02 10.18 12.86
C GLU A 508 -33.04 9.05 13.91
N HIS A 509 -33.38 7.82 13.51
CA HIS A 509 -33.44 6.66 14.40
C HIS A 509 -32.11 5.92 14.39
N ARG A 510 -31.56 5.66 15.58
CA ARG A 510 -30.31 4.88 15.69
C ARG A 510 -30.61 3.39 15.65
N HIS A 511 -30.55 2.79 14.47
CA HIS A 511 -30.92 1.38 14.25
C HIS A 511 -29.94 0.43 14.92
N ARG A 512 -30.43 -0.47 15.78
CA ARG A 512 -29.63 -1.58 16.33
C ARG A 512 -29.74 -2.80 15.43
N ILE A 513 -28.62 -3.21 14.86
CA ILE A 513 -28.51 -4.27 13.86
C ILE A 513 -27.75 -5.45 14.46
N VAL A 514 -28.35 -6.64 14.43
CA VAL A 514 -27.67 -7.88 14.80
C VAL A 514 -27.33 -8.67 13.54
N PHE A 515 -26.03 -8.79 13.25
CA PHE A 515 -25.53 -9.58 12.12
C PHE A 515 -25.15 -10.98 12.59
N LEU A 516 -25.85 -12.00 12.08
CA LEU A 516 -25.65 -13.40 12.43
C LEU A 516 -24.94 -14.15 11.29
N ASN A 517 -23.72 -14.60 11.56
CA ASN A 517 -22.89 -15.29 10.59
C ASN A 517 -22.06 -16.38 11.28
N ASP A 518 -22.10 -17.61 10.74
CA ASP A 518 -21.34 -18.76 11.21
C ASP A 518 -20.45 -19.38 10.11
N ASN A 519 -19.97 -18.57 9.18
CA ASN A 519 -19.10 -19.07 8.10
C ASN A 519 -17.62 -19.18 8.49
N GLY A 520 -17.28 -18.96 9.76
CA GLY A 520 -15.89 -19.02 10.26
C GLY A 520 -14.99 -17.85 9.85
N HIS A 521 -15.52 -16.81 9.19
CA HIS A 521 -14.73 -15.64 8.75
C HIS A 521 -15.00 -14.41 9.63
N SER A 522 -14.05 -14.07 10.50
CA SER A 522 -14.14 -12.91 11.40
C SER A 522 -14.11 -11.54 10.69
N ASP A 523 -13.88 -11.53 9.38
CA ASP A 523 -13.64 -10.31 8.63
C ASP A 523 -14.91 -9.78 7.97
N ASP A 524 -15.97 -10.58 7.94
CA ASP A 524 -17.22 -10.23 7.28
C ASP A 524 -17.96 -9.09 7.98
N SER A 525 -17.92 -9.02 9.31
CA SER A 525 -18.51 -7.92 10.06
C SER A 525 -17.92 -6.57 9.67
N SER A 526 -16.64 -6.53 9.30
CA SER A 526 -15.99 -5.31 8.82
C SER A 526 -16.33 -4.98 7.38
N LEU A 527 -16.55 -5.99 6.54
CA LEU A 527 -17.04 -5.77 5.18
C LEU A 527 -18.48 -5.23 5.20
N VAL A 528 -19.35 -5.81 6.05
CA VAL A 528 -20.72 -5.33 6.28
C VAL A 528 -20.70 -3.86 6.68
N PHE A 529 -19.97 -3.54 7.74
CA PHE A 529 -19.90 -2.19 8.26
C PHE A 529 -19.37 -1.20 7.23
N TYR A 530 -18.32 -1.58 6.49
CA TYR A 530 -17.80 -0.77 5.38
C TYR A 530 -18.92 -0.34 4.41
N HIS A 531 -19.81 -1.27 4.04
CA HIS A 531 -20.91 -0.99 3.12
C HIS A 531 -22.10 -0.25 3.77
N LEU A 532 -22.24 -0.32 5.09
CA LEU A 532 -23.24 0.45 5.83
C LEU A 532 -22.82 1.90 6.12
N ILE A 533 -21.53 2.24 6.09
CA ILE A 533 -21.08 3.63 6.20
C ILE A 533 -21.54 4.42 4.97
N ASP A 534 -21.88 5.69 5.18
CA ASP A 534 -22.29 6.59 4.12
C ASP A 534 -21.18 6.81 3.07
N THR A 535 -21.58 7.12 1.84
CA THR A 535 -20.66 7.51 0.78
C THR A 535 -20.63 9.02 0.56
N GLU A 536 -21.56 9.79 1.12
CA GLU A 536 -21.57 11.26 1.00
C GLU A 536 -20.60 11.90 1.99
N PHE A 537 -19.90 12.95 1.53
CA PHE A 537 -18.94 13.66 2.37
C PHE A 537 -19.66 14.43 3.47
N GLY A 538 -19.24 14.25 4.72
CA GLY A 538 -19.81 14.97 5.86
C GLY A 538 -21.23 14.56 6.23
N ALA A 539 -21.69 13.37 5.80
CA ALA A 539 -22.96 12.77 6.25
C ALA A 539 -23.05 12.58 7.77
N GLY A 540 -21.91 12.55 8.46
CA GLY A 540 -21.83 12.43 9.92
C GLY A 540 -21.60 11.00 10.40
N PRO A 541 -21.59 10.79 11.74
CA PRO A 541 -21.39 9.47 12.33
C PRO A 541 -22.52 8.50 11.95
N PRO A 542 -22.27 7.17 11.99
CA PRO A 542 -23.27 6.19 11.62
C PRO A 542 -24.49 6.26 12.54
N THR A 543 -25.69 6.27 11.93
CA THR A 543 -26.99 6.21 12.61
C THR A 543 -27.41 4.77 12.93
N PHE A 544 -26.43 3.89 13.17
CA PHE A 544 -26.67 2.50 13.50
C PHE A 544 -25.67 1.98 14.54
N ILE A 545 -26.03 0.88 15.19
CA ILE A 545 -25.16 0.07 16.04
C ILE A 545 -25.13 -1.32 15.44
N LEU A 546 -23.95 -1.81 15.06
CA LEU A 546 -23.78 -3.15 14.53
C LEU A 546 -23.27 -4.07 15.66
N ASP A 547 -24.16 -4.87 16.20
CA ASP A 547 -23.81 -5.92 17.14
C ASP A 547 -23.47 -7.20 16.37
N THR A 548 -22.21 -7.61 16.47
CA THR A 548 -21.75 -8.91 15.97
C THR A 548 -21.38 -9.79 17.15
N PRO A 549 -22.03 -10.96 17.32
CA PRO A 549 -21.65 -11.90 18.38
C PRO A 549 -20.15 -12.24 18.26
N PRO A 550 -19.40 -12.35 19.38
CA PRO A 550 -17.96 -12.60 19.32
C PRO A 550 -17.61 -13.90 18.56
N PHE A 551 -16.86 -13.78 17.47
CA PHE A 551 -16.32 -14.94 16.75
C PHE A 551 -15.18 -15.59 17.55
N THR A 552 -15.30 -16.89 17.85
CA THR A 552 -14.19 -17.65 18.44
C THR A 552 -13.24 -18.17 17.36
N TRP A 553 -12.08 -17.53 17.23
CA TRP A 553 -10.97 -17.97 16.35
C TRP A 553 -10.32 -19.32 16.75
N ARG A 554 -10.68 -19.90 17.89
CA ARG A 554 -10.05 -21.13 18.36
C ARG A 554 -10.63 -22.34 17.61
N PHE A 555 -9.84 -22.83 16.65
CA PHE A 555 -9.94 -24.21 16.16
C PHE A 555 -10.18 -25.15 17.35
N GLY A 556 -11.40 -25.69 17.46
CA GLY A 556 -11.72 -26.76 18.40
C GLY A 556 -12.79 -26.46 19.46
N ASP A 557 -13.18 -25.20 19.73
CA ASP A 557 -14.13 -24.95 20.82
C ASP A 557 -15.59 -24.87 20.33
N LYS A 558 -16.18 -26.03 20.04
CA LYS A 558 -17.58 -26.17 19.63
C LYS A 558 -18.58 -25.67 20.70
N ARG A 559 -18.14 -25.43 21.95
CA ARG A 559 -19.01 -25.03 23.07
C ARG A 559 -19.40 -23.54 23.05
N ALA A 560 -18.56 -22.63 22.55
CA ALA A 560 -18.89 -21.19 22.51
C ALA A 560 -19.98 -20.84 21.48
N LEU A 561 -20.11 -21.62 20.41
CA LEU A 561 -21.12 -21.46 19.36
C LEU A 561 -22.57 -21.70 19.83
N ALA A 562 -22.76 -22.39 20.95
CA ALA A 562 -24.08 -22.73 21.47
C ALA A 562 -24.66 -21.70 22.45
N GLU A 563 -23.84 -20.87 23.11
CA GLU A 563 -24.28 -19.94 24.16
C GLU A 563 -24.45 -18.49 23.71
N LEU A 564 -23.80 -18.07 22.61
CA LEU A 564 -23.85 -16.68 22.11
C LEU A 564 -25.23 -16.21 21.59
N PRO A 565 -26.00 -17.03 20.85
CA PRO A 565 -27.34 -16.64 20.43
C PRO A 565 -28.33 -16.55 21.61
N MET A 566 -28.06 -17.26 22.71
CA MET A 566 -28.89 -17.26 23.92
C MET A 566 -28.67 -16.01 24.78
N LEU A 567 -27.46 -15.46 24.85
CA LEU A 567 -27.16 -14.23 25.59
C LEU A 567 -27.73 -12.95 24.94
N MET A 568 -27.87 -12.93 23.61
CA MET A 568 -28.41 -11.78 22.85
C MET A 568 -29.94 -11.72 22.82
N LEU A 569 -30.62 -12.87 22.93
CA LEU A 569 -32.07 -12.98 22.74
C LEU A 569 -32.85 -13.21 24.05
N ASN A 570 -32.20 -13.55 25.16
CA ASN A 570 -32.83 -13.73 26.48
C ASN A 570 -33.00 -12.44 27.30
N GLY A 571 -33.08 -11.25 26.68
CA GLY A 571 -33.37 -10.01 27.44
C GLY A 571 -33.41 -8.68 26.69
N ASN A 572 -32.89 -8.58 25.45
CA ASN A 572 -32.79 -7.31 24.70
C ASN A 572 -33.43 -7.35 23.30
N ILE A 573 -34.26 -8.34 22.98
CA ILE A 573 -34.84 -8.46 21.62
C ILE A 573 -35.71 -7.26 21.23
N ASP A 574 -36.37 -6.65 22.22
CA ASP A 574 -37.18 -5.44 22.05
C ASP A 574 -36.36 -4.19 21.67
N GLN A 575 -35.03 -4.26 21.78
CA GLN A 575 -34.11 -3.18 21.42
C GLN A 575 -33.46 -3.38 20.05
N ILE A 576 -33.76 -4.48 19.34
CA ILE A 576 -33.18 -4.81 18.03
C ILE A 576 -34.13 -4.36 16.93
N ASP A 577 -33.66 -3.49 16.05
CA ASP A 577 -34.44 -3.01 14.90
C ASP A 577 -34.29 -3.94 13.69
N ILE A 578 -33.09 -4.50 13.47
CA ILE A 578 -32.78 -5.33 12.30
C ILE A 578 -32.03 -6.59 12.75
N ILE A 579 -32.53 -7.76 12.36
CA ILE A 579 -31.76 -9.01 12.41
C ILE A 579 -31.38 -9.35 10.98
N TRP A 580 -30.09 -9.54 10.73
CA TRP A 580 -29.56 -9.95 9.43
C TRP A 580 -28.93 -11.34 9.55
N PRO A 581 -29.70 -12.39 9.24
CA PRO A 581 -29.20 -13.75 9.14
C PRO A 581 -28.45 -13.93 7.81
N PHE A 582 -27.17 -14.31 7.83
CA PHE A 582 -26.39 -14.58 6.61
C PHE A 582 -26.10 -16.07 6.43
N ARG A 583 -25.22 -16.64 7.26
CA ARG A 583 -24.96 -18.09 7.29
C ARG A 583 -25.31 -18.60 8.69
N LEU A 584 -26.34 -19.43 8.77
CA LEU A 584 -26.92 -19.90 10.03
C LEU A 584 -26.61 -21.37 10.26
N ASN A 585 -26.20 -21.70 11.48
CA ASN A 585 -26.17 -23.06 11.99
C ASN A 585 -27.51 -23.45 12.63
N ASP A 586 -27.62 -24.71 13.07
CA ASP A 586 -28.85 -25.23 13.67
C ASP A 586 -29.26 -24.49 14.94
N ALA A 587 -28.30 -24.00 15.73
CA ALA A 587 -28.57 -23.21 16.92
C ALA A 587 -29.21 -21.85 16.55
N HIS A 588 -28.62 -21.12 15.59
CA HIS A 588 -29.17 -19.88 15.06
C HIS A 588 -30.59 -20.08 14.51
N ARG A 589 -30.82 -21.13 13.72
CA ARG A 589 -32.14 -21.45 13.15
C ARG A 589 -33.17 -21.77 14.23
N LYS A 590 -32.79 -22.57 15.24
CA LYS A 590 -33.67 -22.93 16.36
C LYS A 590 -34.10 -21.72 17.18
N VAL A 591 -33.19 -20.76 17.39
CA VAL A 591 -33.50 -19.55 18.16
C VAL A 591 -34.36 -18.59 17.33
N LEU A 592 -33.99 -18.30 16.07
CA LEU A 592 -34.79 -17.44 15.19
C LEU A 592 -36.17 -18.04 14.87
N GLY A 593 -36.31 -19.37 14.85
CA GLY A 593 -37.59 -20.05 14.65
C GLY A 593 -38.63 -19.81 15.76
N ARG A 594 -38.18 -19.36 16.95
CA ARG A 594 -39.05 -18.99 18.08
C ARG A 594 -39.69 -17.61 17.91
N LEU A 595 -39.18 -16.78 17.00
CA LEU A 595 -39.76 -15.47 16.70
C LEU A 595 -41.12 -15.62 16.02
N ASP A 596 -41.98 -14.63 16.21
CA ASP A 596 -43.24 -14.53 15.49
C ASP A 596 -42.97 -14.04 14.05
N LEU A 597 -42.88 -15.00 13.12
CA LEU A 597 -42.52 -14.79 11.72
C LEU A 597 -43.48 -15.59 10.81
N PRO A 598 -43.78 -15.09 9.60
CA PRO A 598 -44.55 -15.84 8.60
C PRO A 598 -43.92 -17.23 8.32
N PRO A 599 -44.71 -18.30 8.11
CA PRO A 599 -44.19 -19.65 7.86
C PRO A 599 -43.19 -19.74 6.69
N ALA A 600 -43.45 -19.01 5.60
CA ALA A 600 -42.55 -18.93 4.45
C ALA A 600 -41.17 -18.35 4.83
N CYS A 601 -41.14 -17.34 5.70
CA CYS A 601 -39.91 -16.73 6.20
C CYS A 601 -39.14 -17.67 7.14
N LYS A 602 -39.84 -18.39 8.03
CA LYS A 602 -39.22 -19.39 8.92
C LYS A 602 -38.52 -20.51 8.15
N SER A 603 -39.07 -20.91 7.01
CA SER A 603 -38.48 -21.96 6.17
C SER A 603 -37.20 -21.54 5.44
N GLN A 604 -36.96 -20.24 5.27
CA GLN A 604 -35.86 -19.67 4.47
C GLN A 604 -35.23 -18.44 5.16
N LEU A 605 -34.88 -18.57 6.45
CA LEU A 605 -34.37 -17.45 7.27
C LEU A 605 -33.10 -16.78 6.70
N ASP A 606 -32.23 -17.54 6.05
CA ASP A 606 -30.99 -17.07 5.42
C ASP A 606 -31.24 -16.24 4.14
N GLN A 607 -32.44 -16.32 3.56
CA GLN A 607 -32.85 -15.55 2.38
C GLN A 607 -33.57 -14.24 2.72
N HIS A 608 -33.76 -13.92 4.02
CA HIS A 608 -34.51 -12.76 4.46
C HIS A 608 -33.70 -11.91 5.45
N ILE A 609 -33.97 -10.60 5.44
CA ILE A 609 -33.60 -9.66 6.50
C ILE A 609 -34.86 -9.44 7.35
N LEU A 610 -34.73 -9.54 8.67
CA LEU A 610 -35.86 -9.37 9.59
C LEU A 610 -35.84 -7.94 10.12
N ILE A 611 -36.96 -7.22 9.99
CA ILE A 611 -37.09 -5.81 10.37
C ILE A 611 -38.17 -5.71 11.44
N ALA A 612 -37.88 -5.05 12.56
CA ALA A 612 -38.86 -4.85 13.62
C ALA A 612 -40.03 -3.99 13.13
N LYS A 613 -41.27 -4.43 13.41
CA LYS A 613 -42.44 -3.60 13.13
C LYS A 613 -42.53 -2.48 14.16
N GLN A 614 -42.62 -1.23 13.70
CA GLN A 614 -42.80 -0.07 14.58
C GLN A 614 -44.00 -0.31 15.51
N ARG A 615 -43.76 -0.18 16.83
CA ARG A 615 -44.71 -0.32 17.96
C ARG A 615 -45.03 -1.73 18.48
N SER A 616 -44.41 -2.81 18.00
CA SER A 616 -44.66 -4.16 18.57
C SER A 616 -43.37 -4.88 18.99
N LYS A 617 -43.16 -4.93 20.31
CA LYS A 617 -42.10 -5.68 21.01
C LYS A 617 -41.97 -7.11 20.45
N GLY A 618 -40.85 -7.41 19.78
CA GLY A 618 -40.52 -8.77 19.33
C GLY A 618 -41.17 -9.28 18.03
N HIS A 619 -41.92 -8.46 17.28
CA HIS A 619 -42.49 -8.86 15.98
C HIS A 619 -41.68 -8.30 14.81
N PHE A 620 -41.33 -9.17 13.86
CA PHE A 620 -40.52 -8.83 12.70
C PHE A 620 -41.27 -9.07 11.39
N GLU A 621 -41.09 -8.18 10.43
CA GLU A 621 -41.39 -8.43 9.02
C GLU A 621 -40.17 -8.96 8.29
N CYS A 622 -40.41 -9.72 7.21
CA CYS A 622 -39.34 -10.35 6.44
C CYS A 622 -39.19 -9.66 5.09
N LEU A 623 -38.04 -9.02 4.88
CA LEU A 623 -37.64 -8.51 3.58
C LEU A 623 -36.80 -9.56 2.87
N ARG A 624 -37.22 -10.00 1.68
CA ARG A 624 -36.42 -10.91 0.87
C ARG A 624 -35.14 -10.22 0.42
N LYS A 625 -34.01 -10.90 0.57
CA LYS A 625 -32.71 -10.41 0.11
C LYS A 625 -32.66 -10.28 -1.41
N PRO A 626 -31.89 -9.31 -1.94
CA PRO A 626 -31.73 -9.17 -3.38
C PRO A 626 -31.07 -10.40 -3.98
N ALA A 627 -31.55 -10.85 -5.13
CA ALA A 627 -30.84 -11.86 -5.91
C ALA A 627 -29.53 -11.25 -6.45
N VAL A 628 -28.39 -11.90 -6.19
CA VAL A 628 -27.13 -11.50 -6.81
C VAL A 628 -27.20 -11.91 -8.28
N ALA A 629 -27.20 -10.94 -9.18
CA ALA A 629 -27.15 -11.23 -10.61
C ALA A 629 -25.83 -11.94 -10.93
N ASP A 630 -25.91 -13.12 -11.55
CA ASP A 630 -24.76 -13.95 -11.95
C ASP A 630 -24.05 -13.40 -13.21
N ASN A 631 -24.03 -12.08 -13.36
CA ASN A 631 -23.56 -11.39 -14.56
C ASN A 631 -22.04 -11.20 -14.54
N THR A 632 -21.31 -12.31 -14.48
CA THR A 632 -19.95 -12.33 -15.04
C THR A 632 -19.84 -13.56 -15.93
N PRO A 633 -19.69 -13.40 -17.26
CA PRO A 633 -19.26 -14.51 -18.08
C PRO A 633 -17.87 -14.91 -17.57
N VAL A 634 -17.79 -16.07 -16.90
CA VAL A 634 -16.52 -16.73 -16.64
C VAL A 634 -16.02 -17.16 -18.01
N ARG A 635 -15.31 -16.28 -18.71
CA ARG A 635 -14.37 -16.74 -19.73
C ARG A 635 -13.33 -17.55 -18.98
N ARG A 636 -13.51 -18.88 -18.93
CA ARG A 636 -12.45 -19.82 -18.61
C ARG A 636 -11.35 -19.62 -19.66
N LEU A 637 -10.48 -18.66 -19.44
CA LEU A 637 -9.21 -18.59 -20.13
C LEU A 637 -8.32 -19.62 -19.43
N GLY A 638 -8.29 -20.82 -19.99
CA GLY A 638 -7.41 -21.87 -19.55
C GLY A 638 -5.96 -21.43 -19.73
N LEU A 639 -5.27 -21.18 -18.62
CA LEU A 639 -3.82 -21.18 -18.56
C LEU A 639 -3.42 -21.79 -17.20
N ASN A 640 -2.78 -22.96 -17.30
CA ASN A 640 -1.93 -23.56 -16.28
C ASN A 640 -0.68 -22.71 -16.05
#